data_AF-A0A4Y1R124-F1
#
_entry.id   AF-A0A4Y1R124-F1
#
_cell.length_a   1.000
_cell.length_b   1.000
_cell.length_c   1.000
_cell.angle_alpha   90.00
_cell.angle_beta   90.00
_cell.angle_gamma   90.00
#
_symmetry.space_group_name_H-M   'P 1'
#
loop_
_entity.id
_entity.type
_entity.pdbx_description
1 polymer ?
#
loop_
_entity_poly.entity_id
_entity_poly.type
_entity_poly.pdbx_seq_one_letter_code
_entity_poly.pdbx_strand_id
1 'polypeptide(L)'
;ATAASGAFLIQPSYSTSDRGSGPASIAAVRQRISDRNAVVPPRAPQNPLDILVVGGGATGSGVAFDAVTRGLRVGLVEREDFSSGTSSRSTKLIHGGVRYLEKAVFNLDYGQLKLVFHALEERKQVIENAPHLCHALPCMTPCFDWFEVVYYWMGLKMYDLVAGLRLLHVSRYYSAQESVELFPTLARKGNNKSLKGTVVYYDGQMNDARLNVGLACSAAVAGAAVLNHAEVVSFLKDEASNRTIGARIRDNLSGKEFDTYAKVVVNAAGPFCDSVRKLADKDVKPMICPSSGVHIVLPDYYSPEGMGLIVPKTKDGRVVFMLPWLGRTIAGTTDSNTPITLLPEPHEDEIQFILDAICDYLNVKVRRTDVLSAWSGIRPLATDPSAKNTESISRDHVVCEDYPGLVTITGGKWTTYRGMAEDAVNAAIKSGKLTPQNGCLTSKLQIVGGDGWDPASFTVIAQQYTRMKKSHGKVVPGVMDTAAAKHLSHAYGTWAERVAAIAQNENLGKRLAHGYPILEAEYCESAIDFIARRSRLAFLDTDAASRALPRVIEILASEHNWMIRGRQAYMSYNKVAKAFDENQLSHTRQSKMASVAAAALASLSSSLSSSLFSKPSLALIPIRTLPRITCSLSTSSSSSSLEFNITFAPSKPKPKLKPDSAEPDPEALAGQLIIPWIIRGEDGNLKLQSHPPARFLQAIETKSKTKKKKEGAEKRVPTAEPKYSKAARRFYNENFRDASQRLSKVLAAAGVASRRSSEQLIFDGKVTVNGSVCNTPQTRVDPGRDIIYVNGNRLPKRLPPKVYLALNKPKGYICASGENKSVLSLFEDYLKTWDKRNSGIPDHDYLLLAVLIYIAAIEGVVSKRHLLAISEGTVIEGVHCTPDSVELLPQQPDMSRPRLRIVVHEGRNHEVRELVKNAGLEIHSLKRVRIGGFRLPSDLGLGKHMALKQGDLSALGWKS
;
A
#
# COMPACT_ATOMS: atom_id res chain seq x y z
N ALA A 1 -23.30 34.15 -40.24
CA ALA A 1 -22.18 34.18 -41.22
C ALA A 1 -21.52 35.54 -41.10
N THR A 2 -20.20 35.70 -40.91
CA THR A 2 -19.08 34.74 -40.81
C THR A 2 -18.08 35.29 -39.79
N ALA A 3 -17.65 34.50 -38.81
CA ALA A 3 -16.62 34.89 -37.86
C ALA A 3 -15.24 34.44 -38.39
N ALA A 4 -14.28 35.38 -38.50
CA ALA A 4 -12.92 35.08 -38.95
C ALA A 4 -12.05 34.64 -37.76
N SER A 5 -11.54 33.41 -37.82
CA SER A 5 -10.74 32.80 -36.76
C SER A 5 -9.26 33.16 -36.91
N GLY A 6 -8.78 34.12 -36.12
CA GLY A 6 -7.35 34.39 -35.95
C GLY A 6 -6.75 33.50 -34.86
N ALA A 7 -6.05 32.43 -35.24
CA ALA A 7 -5.40 31.54 -34.28
C ALA A 7 -4.17 32.23 -33.64
N PHE A 8 -4.28 32.60 -32.37
CA PHE A 8 -3.12 32.99 -31.56
C PHE A 8 -2.30 31.76 -31.21
N LEU A 9 -1.17 31.60 -31.91
CA LEU A 9 -0.10 30.67 -31.52
C LEU A 9 0.45 31.10 -30.15
N ILE A 10 0.09 30.37 -29.09
CA ILE A 10 0.70 30.53 -27.78
C ILE A 10 2.14 30.00 -27.89
N GLN A 11 3.10 30.90 -28.04
CA GLN A 11 4.51 30.56 -27.91
C GLN A 11 4.77 30.03 -26.50
N PRO A 12 5.60 28.98 -26.34
CA PRO A 12 6.04 28.58 -25.01
C PRO A 12 6.84 29.73 -24.41
N SER A 13 6.36 30.25 -23.27
CA SER A 13 7.04 31.31 -22.54
C SER A 13 8.35 30.79 -21.97
N TYR A 14 9.44 31.07 -22.68
CA TYR A 14 10.79 31.00 -22.12
C TYR A 14 10.81 31.86 -20.86
N SER A 15 11.06 31.23 -19.71
CA SER A 15 11.05 31.86 -18.39
C SER A 15 12.23 32.83 -18.22
N THR A 16 12.08 34.04 -18.77
CA THR A 16 13.03 35.14 -18.59
C THR A 16 12.80 35.87 -17.27
N SER A 17 13.91 36.17 -16.57
CA SER A 17 14.04 36.97 -15.32
C SER A 17 13.47 36.39 -14.01
N ASP A 18 14.39 35.95 -13.13
CA ASP A 18 14.18 35.49 -11.74
C ASP A 18 13.82 36.61 -10.73
N ARG A 19 13.28 37.74 -11.22
CA ARG A 19 12.52 38.71 -10.42
C ARG A 19 11.31 39.12 -11.23
N GLY A 20 10.22 38.37 -11.05
CA GLY A 20 8.91 38.83 -11.50
C GLY A 20 8.65 40.23 -10.93
N SER A 21 8.20 41.14 -11.80
CA SER A 21 7.90 42.53 -11.44
C SER A 21 6.62 42.60 -10.60
N GLY A 22 6.77 42.35 -9.30
CA GLY A 22 5.69 42.32 -8.32
C GLY A 22 5.83 41.14 -7.36
N PRO A 23 5.25 41.21 -6.14
CA PRO A 23 5.25 40.07 -5.23
C PRO A 23 4.58 38.86 -5.88
N ALA A 24 5.18 37.68 -5.75
CA ALA A 24 4.54 36.44 -6.15
C ALA A 24 3.24 36.26 -5.35
N SER A 25 2.10 36.58 -5.98
CA SER A 25 0.82 36.55 -5.28
C SER A 25 0.52 35.14 -4.78
N ILE A 26 -0.12 35.04 -3.61
CA ILE A 26 -0.54 33.75 -3.03
C ILE A 26 -1.34 32.95 -4.07
N ALA A 27 -2.14 33.63 -4.90
CA ALA A 27 -2.87 33.05 -6.01
C ALA A 27 -1.95 32.42 -7.08
N ALA A 28 -0.87 33.09 -7.50
CA ALA A 28 0.07 32.55 -8.49
C ALA A 28 0.85 31.34 -7.96
N VAL A 29 1.27 31.37 -6.70
CA VAL A 29 1.93 30.24 -6.02
C VAL A 29 0.96 29.06 -5.87
N ARG A 30 -0.27 29.31 -5.39
CA ARG A 30 -1.33 28.31 -5.28
C ARG A 30 -1.64 27.68 -6.64
N GLN A 31 -1.83 28.50 -7.69
CA GLN A 31 -2.13 28.04 -9.04
C GLN A 31 -1.05 27.11 -9.60
N ARG A 32 0.25 27.38 -9.35
CA ARG A 32 1.32 26.45 -9.74
C ARG A 32 1.24 25.12 -9.00
N ILE A 33 0.95 25.14 -7.70
CA ILE A 33 0.89 23.92 -6.86
C ILE A 33 -0.37 23.10 -7.15
N SER A 34 -1.49 23.75 -7.46
CA SER A 34 -2.77 23.10 -7.77
C SER A 34 -2.94 22.72 -9.24
N ASP A 35 -2.11 23.25 -10.15
CA ASP A 35 -2.10 22.84 -11.55
C ASP A 35 -1.77 21.34 -11.67
N ARG A 36 -2.78 20.58 -12.09
CA ARG A 36 -2.71 19.14 -12.35
C ARG A 36 -1.71 18.78 -13.45
N ASN A 37 -1.31 19.74 -14.29
CA ASN A 37 -0.34 19.62 -15.37
C ASN A 37 0.99 20.33 -15.09
N ALA A 38 1.19 20.87 -13.88
CA ALA A 38 2.40 21.60 -13.50
C ALA A 38 3.68 20.84 -13.86
N VAL A 39 4.73 21.57 -14.16
CA VAL A 39 6.09 21.07 -14.47
C VAL A 39 7.09 21.82 -13.59
N VAL A 40 8.02 21.10 -12.94
CA VAL A 40 9.18 21.71 -12.25
C VAL A 40 9.99 22.47 -13.29
N PRO A 41 10.18 23.79 -13.11
CA PRO A 41 10.82 24.62 -14.12
C PRO A 41 12.27 24.18 -14.35
N PRO A 42 12.73 24.06 -15.62
CA PRO A 42 14.13 23.78 -15.91
C PRO A 42 15.00 24.95 -15.45
N ARG A 43 16.19 24.66 -14.90
CA ARG A 43 17.05 25.66 -14.25
C ARG A 43 18.50 25.56 -14.66
N ALA A 44 19.07 26.71 -15.01
CA ALA A 44 20.51 26.90 -15.04
C ALA A 44 21.02 27.24 -13.63
N PRO A 45 22.26 26.86 -13.27
CA PRO A 45 22.85 27.20 -11.98
C PRO A 45 23.21 28.70 -11.90
N GLN A 46 22.24 29.55 -11.53
CA GLN A 46 22.52 30.93 -11.15
C GLN A 46 22.98 31.00 -9.69
N ASN A 47 24.29 30.90 -9.49
CA ASN A 47 24.94 31.07 -8.18
C ASN A 47 24.97 32.55 -7.74
N PRO A 48 24.95 32.84 -6.42
CA PRO A 48 24.68 31.92 -5.32
C PRO A 48 23.16 31.82 -5.02
N LEU A 49 22.71 30.71 -4.46
CA LEU A 49 21.39 30.57 -3.84
C LEU A 49 21.22 31.53 -2.65
N ASP A 50 19.99 31.77 -2.22
CA ASP A 50 19.73 32.50 -0.96
C ASP A 50 19.77 31.55 0.24
N ILE A 51 19.18 30.34 0.11
CA ILE A 51 19.22 29.28 1.13
C ILE A 51 19.54 27.92 0.48
N LEU A 52 20.45 27.15 1.07
CA LEU A 52 20.65 25.73 0.80
C LEU A 52 20.24 24.91 2.02
N VAL A 53 19.28 24.00 1.88
CA VAL A 53 18.77 23.14 2.95
C VAL A 53 19.39 21.75 2.87
N VAL A 54 19.86 21.22 4.01
CA VAL A 54 20.51 19.91 4.13
C VAL A 54 19.63 18.97 4.93
N GLY A 55 19.12 17.92 4.29
CA GLY A 55 18.22 16.91 4.85
C GLY A 55 16.78 17.04 4.33
N GLY A 56 16.30 16.02 3.62
CA GLY A 56 14.96 15.95 3.02
C GLY A 56 13.93 15.20 3.86
N GLY A 57 14.01 15.33 5.19
CA GLY A 57 12.94 14.96 6.11
C GLY A 57 11.91 16.10 6.30
N ALA A 58 10.90 15.86 7.13
CA ALA A 58 9.74 16.77 7.29
C ALA A 58 10.16 18.22 7.57
N THR A 59 11.17 18.40 8.44
CA THR A 59 11.75 19.70 8.74
C THR A 59 12.34 20.38 7.51
N GLY A 60 13.29 19.75 6.81
CA GLY A 60 13.98 20.38 5.68
C GLY A 60 13.11 20.53 4.43
N SER A 61 12.21 19.58 4.16
CA SER A 61 11.18 19.75 3.11
C SER A 61 10.21 20.88 3.45
N GLY A 62 9.85 21.06 4.72
CA GLY A 62 9.09 22.22 5.21
C GLY A 62 9.85 23.53 5.04
N VAL A 63 11.12 23.60 5.47
CA VAL A 63 12.00 24.79 5.31
C VAL A 63 12.11 25.18 3.85
N ALA A 64 12.35 24.20 2.96
CA ALA A 64 12.47 24.46 1.54
C ALA A 64 11.16 25.00 0.93
N PHE A 65 10.01 24.44 1.34
CA PHE A 65 8.70 24.88 0.88
C PHE A 65 8.33 26.28 1.39
N ASP A 66 8.56 26.58 2.68
CA ASP A 66 8.34 27.91 3.22
C ASP A 66 9.24 28.95 2.53
N ALA A 67 10.56 28.74 2.52
CA ALA A 67 11.53 29.67 1.95
C ALA A 67 11.25 30.01 0.48
N VAL A 68 10.88 29.03 -0.37
CA VAL A 68 10.55 29.30 -1.77
C VAL A 68 9.24 30.08 -1.90
N THR A 69 8.24 29.80 -1.07
CA THR A 69 6.97 30.57 -1.07
C THR A 69 7.13 31.99 -0.51
N ARG A 70 8.27 32.29 0.15
CA ARG A 70 8.71 33.66 0.49
C ARG A 70 9.49 34.36 -0.64
N GLY A 71 9.61 33.74 -1.81
CA GLY A 71 10.30 34.30 -2.98
C GLY A 71 11.82 34.23 -2.90
N LEU A 72 12.39 33.37 -2.05
CA LEU A 72 13.83 33.15 -1.93
C LEU A 72 14.29 32.08 -2.95
N ARG A 73 15.55 32.16 -3.40
CA ARG A 73 16.16 31.12 -4.25
C ARG A 73 16.68 29.98 -3.38
N VAL A 74 16.01 28.84 -3.44
CA VAL A 74 16.20 27.70 -2.52
C VAL A 74 16.77 26.48 -3.23
N GLY A 75 17.78 25.86 -2.62
CA GLY A 75 18.19 24.48 -2.88
C GLY A 75 17.84 23.56 -1.70
N LEU A 76 17.55 22.29 -1.95
CA LEU A 76 17.36 21.25 -0.94
C LEU A 76 18.10 19.99 -1.37
N VAL A 77 18.98 19.45 -0.51
CA VAL A 77 19.69 18.20 -0.75
C VAL A 77 19.41 17.15 0.33
N GLU A 78 19.19 15.91 -0.08
CA GLU A 78 18.92 14.76 0.78
C GLU A 78 19.82 13.59 0.38
N ARG A 79 20.56 13.03 1.35
CA ARG A 79 21.60 12.02 1.10
C ARG A 79 21.08 10.72 0.49
N GLU A 80 19.92 10.27 0.96
CA GLU A 80 19.21 9.09 0.45
C GLU A 80 17.94 9.59 -0.25
N ASP A 81 16.80 8.92 -0.14
CA ASP A 81 15.52 9.44 -0.67
C ASP A 81 14.77 10.34 0.33
N PHE A 82 13.86 11.19 -0.16
CA PHE A 82 13.01 12.01 0.69
C PHE A 82 12.26 11.15 1.71
N SER A 83 12.31 11.54 2.99
CA SER A 83 11.79 10.75 4.12
C SER A 83 12.53 9.43 4.40
N SER A 84 13.77 9.24 3.94
CA SER A 84 14.62 8.07 4.24
C SER A 84 14.83 7.81 5.74
N GLY A 85 14.93 8.88 6.54
CA GLY A 85 15.20 8.85 7.98
C GLY A 85 13.95 8.71 8.86
N THR A 86 13.91 9.47 9.96
CA THR A 86 12.84 9.41 10.99
C THR A 86 11.46 9.77 10.45
N SER A 87 11.36 10.64 9.44
CA SER A 87 10.09 11.17 8.91
C SER A 87 9.20 10.14 8.20
N SER A 88 9.68 8.90 7.98
CA SER A 88 8.88 7.76 7.50
C SER A 88 8.67 6.66 8.55
N ARG A 89 9.16 6.88 9.78
CA ARG A 89 9.18 5.90 10.88
C ARG A 89 8.44 6.42 12.12
N SER A 90 7.43 7.27 11.93
CA SER A 90 6.59 7.78 13.01
C SER A 90 5.45 6.83 13.38
N THR A 91 4.74 7.12 14.48
CA THR A 91 3.45 6.50 14.85
C THR A 91 2.31 6.80 13.85
N LYS A 92 2.56 7.58 12.79
CA LYS A 92 1.57 8.00 11.78
C LYS A 92 0.46 8.90 12.33
N LEU A 93 0.64 9.49 13.51
CA LEU A 93 -0.30 10.42 14.14
C LEU A 93 0.22 11.85 14.18
N ILE A 94 -0.70 12.78 13.99
CA ILE A 94 -0.55 14.22 14.19
C ILE A 94 -1.24 14.54 15.52
N HIS A 95 -0.48 14.39 16.61
CA HIS A 95 -1.00 14.53 17.97
C HIS A 95 -1.18 15.99 18.38
N GLY A 96 -2.35 16.33 18.93
CA GLY A 96 -2.60 17.63 19.58
C GLY A 96 -2.22 17.68 21.07
N GLY A 97 -1.68 16.60 21.65
CA GLY A 97 -0.94 16.67 22.90
C GLY A 97 -1.72 16.50 24.21
N VAL A 98 -2.78 15.68 24.25
CA VAL A 98 -3.61 15.41 25.46
C VAL A 98 -2.79 15.19 26.74
N ARG A 99 -1.73 14.36 26.70
CA ARG A 99 -0.85 14.07 27.86
C ARG A 99 -0.04 15.28 28.35
N TYR A 100 0.19 16.28 27.50
CA TYR A 100 0.80 17.54 27.92
C TYR A 100 -0.21 18.45 28.61
N LEU A 101 -1.50 18.39 28.22
CA LEU A 101 -2.56 19.11 28.94
C LEU A 101 -2.75 18.56 30.36
N GLU A 102 -2.74 17.24 30.52
CA GLU A 102 -2.74 16.57 31.82
C GLU A 102 -1.64 17.14 32.73
N LYS A 103 -0.39 17.15 32.26
CA LYS A 103 0.75 17.73 33.01
C LYS A 103 0.62 19.23 33.23
N ALA A 104 0.13 19.98 32.24
CA ALA A 104 -0.07 21.43 32.36
C ALA A 104 -1.07 21.79 33.45
N VAL A 105 -2.17 21.02 33.57
CA VAL A 105 -3.22 21.24 34.57
C VAL A 105 -2.73 20.80 35.96
N PHE A 106 -2.20 19.58 36.11
CA PHE A 106 -1.79 19.07 37.42
C PHE A 106 -0.53 19.74 37.99
N ASN A 107 0.39 20.22 37.14
CA ASN A 107 1.63 20.87 37.58
C ASN A 107 1.63 22.40 37.37
N LEU A 108 0.51 22.99 36.92
CA LEU A 108 0.39 24.42 36.57
C LEU A 108 1.45 24.92 35.57
N ASP A 109 1.89 24.04 34.66
CA ASP A 109 2.97 24.31 33.70
C ASP A 109 2.44 25.02 32.44
N TYR A 110 2.53 26.36 32.45
CA TYR A 110 2.17 27.22 31.32
C TYR A 110 2.96 26.90 30.03
N GLY A 111 4.20 26.40 30.16
CA GLY A 111 5.03 25.98 29.02
C GLY A 111 4.43 24.76 28.32
N GLN A 112 4.00 23.75 29.07
CA GLN A 112 3.26 22.61 28.51
C GLN A 112 1.92 23.05 27.90
N LEU A 113 1.21 24.00 28.52
CA LEU A 113 -0.06 24.51 27.97
C LEU A 113 0.14 25.22 26.61
N LYS A 114 1.20 26.04 26.47
CA LYS A 114 1.56 26.67 25.19
C LYS A 114 1.86 25.62 24.10
N LEU A 115 2.57 24.55 24.46
CA LEU A 115 2.83 23.42 23.54
C LEU A 115 1.55 22.71 23.08
N VAL A 116 0.55 22.56 23.96
CA VAL A 116 -0.77 22.01 23.60
C VAL A 116 -1.48 22.91 22.59
N PHE A 117 -1.58 24.21 22.86
CA PHE A 117 -2.21 25.15 21.93
C PHE A 117 -1.54 25.19 20.56
N HIS A 118 -0.21 25.14 20.51
CA HIS A 118 0.56 25.11 19.27
C HIS A 118 0.34 23.79 18.50
N ALA A 119 0.42 22.65 19.18
CA ALA A 119 0.17 21.34 18.56
C ALA A 119 -1.27 21.18 18.04
N LEU A 120 -2.26 21.80 18.70
CA LEU A 120 -3.66 21.81 18.27
C LEU A 120 -3.88 22.65 16.99
N GLU A 121 -3.28 23.83 16.91
CA GLU A 121 -3.31 24.69 15.72
C GLU A 121 -2.64 23.96 14.54
N GLU A 122 -1.39 23.52 14.72
CA GLU A 122 -0.64 22.81 13.68
C GLU A 122 -1.35 21.52 13.25
N ARG A 123 -1.95 20.75 14.17
CA ARG A 123 -2.72 19.55 13.82
C ARG A 123 -3.86 19.84 12.85
N LYS A 124 -4.64 20.89 13.10
CA LYS A 124 -5.73 21.31 12.21
C LYS A 124 -5.14 21.78 10.87
N GLN A 125 -4.14 22.65 10.94
CA GLN A 125 -3.49 23.24 9.78
C GLN A 125 -2.92 22.19 8.81
N VAL A 126 -2.23 21.17 9.31
CA VAL A 126 -1.64 20.09 8.50
C VAL A 126 -2.70 19.21 7.83
N ILE A 127 -3.85 18.98 8.48
CA ILE A 127 -4.99 18.28 7.88
C ILE A 127 -5.58 19.13 6.74
N GLU A 128 -5.73 20.44 6.94
CA GLU A 128 -6.23 21.38 5.91
C GLU A 128 -5.23 21.55 4.74
N ASN A 129 -3.92 21.52 4.99
CA ASN A 129 -2.89 21.59 3.96
C ASN A 129 -2.83 20.32 3.07
N ALA A 130 -3.18 19.15 3.61
CA ALA A 130 -2.99 17.86 2.95
C ALA A 130 -4.16 16.88 3.15
N PRO A 131 -5.41 17.25 2.80
CA PRO A 131 -6.62 16.50 3.18
C PRO A 131 -6.71 15.07 2.60
N HIS A 132 -6.00 14.80 1.50
CA HIS A 132 -5.93 13.47 0.91
C HIS A 132 -5.03 12.50 1.72
N LEU A 133 -3.99 13.02 2.40
CA LEU A 133 -3.00 12.27 3.18
C LEU A 133 -3.24 12.30 4.69
N CYS A 134 -4.00 13.29 5.17
CA CYS A 134 -4.22 13.59 6.58
C CYS A 134 -5.72 13.67 6.89
N HIS A 135 -6.17 12.98 7.94
CA HIS A 135 -7.58 12.95 8.34
C HIS A 135 -7.72 12.79 9.86
N ALA A 136 -8.92 13.04 10.39
CA ALA A 136 -9.22 12.80 11.79
C ALA A 136 -9.42 11.29 12.06
N LEU A 137 -8.77 10.75 13.10
CA LEU A 137 -8.92 9.39 13.57
C LEU A 137 -9.49 9.39 15.00
N PRO A 138 -10.65 8.77 15.26
CA PRO A 138 -11.10 8.53 16.62
C PRO A 138 -10.21 7.48 17.30
N CYS A 139 -9.78 7.79 18.51
CA CYS A 139 -8.94 6.95 19.34
C CYS A 139 -9.68 6.63 20.65
N MET A 140 -9.87 5.34 20.90
CA MET A 140 -10.68 4.79 21.98
C MET A 140 -9.81 4.42 23.18
N THR A 141 -10.14 4.95 24.35
CA THR A 141 -9.51 4.58 25.63
C THR A 141 -10.49 3.72 26.44
N PRO A 142 -10.22 2.42 26.67
CA PRO A 142 -11.08 1.53 27.44
C PRO A 142 -10.94 1.75 28.95
N CYS A 143 -12.07 1.72 29.64
CA CYS A 143 -12.18 1.95 31.08
C CYS A 143 -12.81 0.74 31.76
N PHE A 144 -12.08 0.13 32.70
CA PHE A 144 -12.52 -1.03 33.49
C PHE A 144 -13.02 -0.63 34.90
N ASP A 145 -12.85 0.64 35.27
CA ASP A 145 -13.42 1.25 36.47
C ASP A 145 -14.30 2.47 36.13
N TRP A 146 -15.26 2.81 36.99
CA TRP A 146 -16.06 4.02 36.83
C TRP A 146 -15.26 5.29 37.12
N PHE A 147 -14.27 5.22 38.00
CA PHE A 147 -13.35 6.34 38.23
C PHE A 147 -12.56 6.69 36.96
N GLU A 148 -12.08 5.68 36.22
CA GLU A 148 -11.39 5.86 34.93
C GLU A 148 -12.30 6.55 33.90
N VAL A 149 -13.57 6.14 33.81
CA VAL A 149 -14.55 6.78 32.91
C VAL A 149 -14.67 8.28 33.23
N VAL A 150 -14.91 8.64 34.49
CA VAL A 150 -15.06 10.05 34.90
C VAL A 150 -13.77 10.83 34.68
N TYR A 151 -12.61 10.26 35.04
CA TYR A 151 -11.30 10.89 34.88
C TYR A 151 -10.98 11.19 33.42
N TYR A 152 -11.05 10.19 32.54
CA TYR A 152 -10.75 10.39 31.11
C TYR A 152 -11.80 11.25 30.42
N TRP A 153 -13.07 11.14 30.78
CA TRP A 153 -14.13 11.98 30.21
C TRP A 153 -13.94 13.45 30.58
N MET A 154 -13.68 13.77 31.86
CA MET A 154 -13.40 15.15 32.29
C MET A 154 -12.12 15.70 31.65
N GLY A 155 -11.04 14.91 31.59
CA GLY A 155 -9.78 15.30 30.94
C GLY A 155 -9.95 15.58 29.44
N LEU A 156 -10.74 14.76 28.74
CA LEU A 156 -11.02 14.95 27.31
C LEU A 156 -12.06 16.06 27.05
N LYS A 157 -12.96 16.37 27.98
CA LYS A 157 -13.81 17.56 27.92
C LYS A 157 -13.02 18.86 28.12
N MET A 158 -12.04 18.84 29.04
CA MET A 158 -11.08 19.94 29.17
C MET A 158 -10.25 20.10 27.88
N TYR A 159 -9.85 18.99 27.25
CA TYR A 159 -9.14 19.02 25.98
C TYR A 159 -9.99 19.56 24.81
N ASP A 160 -11.27 19.16 24.72
CA ASP A 160 -12.23 19.74 23.76
C ASP A 160 -12.36 21.27 23.93
N LEU A 161 -12.45 21.74 25.19
CA LEU A 161 -12.54 23.16 25.54
C LEU A 161 -11.27 23.94 25.14
N VAL A 162 -10.09 23.40 25.45
CA VAL A 162 -8.79 23.97 25.08
C VAL A 162 -8.58 23.96 23.57
N ALA A 163 -9.12 22.98 22.85
CA ALA A 163 -9.09 22.94 21.39
C ALA A 163 -9.99 24.02 20.76
N GLY A 164 -11.20 24.24 21.26
CA GLY A 164 -12.12 25.25 20.74
C GLY A 164 -12.32 25.13 19.22
N LEU A 165 -12.00 26.18 18.47
CA LEU A 165 -12.08 26.20 17.00
C LEU A 165 -11.07 25.27 16.27
N ARG A 166 -10.14 24.66 17.02
CA ARG A 166 -9.12 23.68 16.55
C ARG A 166 -9.53 22.22 16.81
N LEU A 167 -10.73 22.02 17.34
CA LEU A 167 -11.29 20.70 17.60
C LEU A 167 -11.67 20.02 16.27
N LEU A 168 -11.27 18.75 16.11
CA LEU A 168 -11.64 17.95 14.93
C LEU A 168 -13.09 17.45 15.08
N HIS A 169 -13.35 16.70 16.16
CA HIS A 169 -14.68 16.32 16.60
C HIS A 169 -14.71 16.22 18.13
N VAL A 170 -15.89 16.46 18.71
CA VAL A 170 -16.14 16.42 20.15
C VAL A 170 -15.92 15.02 20.73
N SER A 171 -15.19 14.91 21.84
CA SER A 171 -15.00 13.65 22.55
C SER A 171 -16.32 13.03 23.04
N ARG A 172 -16.41 11.70 23.08
CA ARG A 172 -17.63 10.97 23.44
C ARG A 172 -17.32 9.83 24.40
N TYR A 173 -18.27 9.57 25.30
CA TYR A 173 -18.34 8.32 26.04
C TYR A 173 -19.21 7.33 25.25
N TYR A 174 -18.80 6.06 25.25
CA TYR A 174 -19.61 4.94 24.77
C TYR A 174 -19.72 3.90 25.88
N SER A 175 -20.91 3.33 26.06
CA SER A 175 -21.14 2.23 27.00
C SER A 175 -20.31 0.99 26.63
N ALA A 176 -20.14 0.05 27.56
CA ALA A 176 -19.41 -1.19 27.30
C ALA A 176 -19.99 -2.02 26.14
N GLN A 177 -21.30 -1.91 25.85
CA GLN A 177 -21.92 -2.57 24.71
C GLN A 177 -21.53 -1.89 23.40
N GLU A 178 -21.80 -0.58 23.26
CA GLU A 178 -21.45 0.22 22.08
C GLU A 178 -19.94 0.14 21.77
N SER A 179 -19.11 0.14 22.81
CA SER A 179 -17.65 0.00 22.68
C SER A 179 -17.24 -1.30 21.98
N VAL A 180 -17.93 -2.41 22.28
CA VAL A 180 -17.65 -3.73 21.67
C VAL A 180 -18.31 -3.87 20.29
N GLU A 181 -19.41 -3.15 20.03
CA GLU A 181 -20.00 -3.08 18.68
C GLU A 181 -19.10 -2.27 17.72
N LEU A 182 -18.53 -1.16 18.20
CA LEU A 182 -17.56 -0.33 17.45
C LEU A 182 -16.17 -0.97 17.34
N PHE A 183 -15.74 -1.73 18.35
CA PHE A 183 -14.43 -2.38 18.40
C PHE A 183 -14.57 -3.86 18.80
N PRO A 184 -14.92 -4.77 17.85
CA PRO A 184 -15.29 -6.16 18.17
C PRO A 184 -14.21 -7.00 18.85
N THR A 185 -12.93 -6.66 18.67
CA THR A 185 -11.79 -7.33 19.31
C THR A 185 -11.49 -6.81 20.72
N LEU A 186 -12.22 -5.83 21.24
CA LEU A 186 -11.99 -5.23 22.56
C LEU A 186 -12.26 -6.22 23.72
N ALA A 187 -11.38 -6.23 24.72
CA ALA A 187 -11.55 -7.02 25.93
C ALA A 187 -12.78 -6.57 26.74
N ARG A 188 -13.70 -7.52 27.01
CA ARG A 188 -14.85 -7.31 27.92
C ARG A 188 -14.46 -7.35 29.40
N LYS A 189 -13.30 -7.93 29.71
CA LYS A 189 -12.72 -8.00 31.05
C LYS A 189 -11.21 -7.76 30.95
N GLY A 190 -10.65 -6.99 31.87
CA GLY A 190 -9.21 -6.76 32.02
C GLY A 190 -8.86 -6.74 33.50
N ASN A 191 -7.78 -7.41 33.91
CA ASN A 191 -7.34 -7.51 35.31
C ASN A 191 -8.48 -7.82 36.31
N ASN A 192 -9.28 -8.85 36.01
CA ASN A 192 -10.48 -9.27 36.74
C ASN A 192 -11.65 -8.26 36.83
N LYS A 193 -11.50 -7.04 36.31
CA LYS A 193 -12.59 -6.05 36.20
C LYS A 193 -13.35 -6.16 34.89
N SER A 194 -14.64 -5.81 34.90
CA SER A 194 -15.49 -5.69 33.70
C SER A 194 -15.27 -4.34 33.00
N LEU A 195 -15.23 -4.31 31.67
CA LEU A 195 -15.33 -3.04 30.92
C LEU A 195 -16.58 -2.26 31.35
N LYS A 196 -16.44 -0.97 31.68
CA LYS A 196 -17.56 -0.06 32.00
C LYS A 196 -18.00 0.73 30.78
N GLY A 197 -17.03 1.14 29.98
CA GLY A 197 -17.22 1.81 28.70
C GLY A 197 -15.89 2.25 28.12
N THR A 198 -15.94 3.13 27.13
CA THR A 198 -14.76 3.76 26.53
C THR A 198 -14.98 5.26 26.42
N VAL A 199 -13.90 6.03 26.51
CA VAL A 199 -13.90 7.44 26.12
C VAL A 199 -13.11 7.57 24.83
N VAL A 200 -13.70 8.21 23.83
CA VAL A 200 -13.14 8.39 22.48
C VAL A 200 -12.88 9.86 22.26
N TYR A 201 -11.68 10.20 21.81
CA TYR A 201 -11.33 11.54 21.30
C TYR A 201 -10.72 11.43 19.90
N TYR A 202 -10.50 12.57 19.25
CA TYR A 202 -9.99 12.61 17.88
C TYR A 202 -8.61 13.29 17.82
N ASP A 203 -7.67 12.60 17.18
CA ASP A 203 -6.36 13.13 16.78
C ASP A 203 -6.23 13.04 15.25
N GLY A 204 -5.18 13.61 14.66
CA GLY A 204 -4.92 13.45 13.23
C GLY A 204 -4.17 12.14 12.94
N GLN A 205 -4.47 11.47 11.84
CA GLN A 205 -3.65 10.42 11.25
C GLN A 205 -3.09 10.89 9.89
N MET A 206 -1.90 10.42 9.54
CA MET A 206 -1.20 10.77 8.29
C MET A 206 -0.49 9.58 7.62
N ASN A 207 -0.17 9.72 6.33
CA ASN A 207 0.89 8.97 5.68
C ASN A 207 2.19 9.79 5.67
N ASP A 208 3.00 9.63 6.71
CA ASP A 208 4.19 10.45 7.01
C ASP A 208 5.22 10.57 5.85
N ALA A 209 5.53 9.46 5.19
CA ALA A 209 6.44 9.43 4.05
C ALA A 209 5.86 10.14 2.82
N ARG A 210 4.58 9.89 2.50
CA ARG A 210 3.89 10.55 1.38
C ARG A 210 3.75 12.04 1.59
N LEU A 211 3.43 12.46 2.81
CA LEU A 211 3.27 13.85 3.19
C LEU A 211 4.59 14.62 3.04
N ASN A 212 5.71 14.04 3.48
CA ASN A 212 7.04 14.60 3.25
C ASN A 212 7.41 14.69 1.75
N VAL A 213 7.14 13.64 0.97
CA VAL A 213 7.37 13.67 -0.48
C VAL A 213 6.50 14.75 -1.13
N GLY A 214 5.24 14.88 -0.73
CA GLY A 214 4.34 15.95 -1.17
C GLY A 214 4.86 17.36 -0.87
N LEU A 215 5.48 17.57 0.30
CA LEU A 215 6.16 18.83 0.63
C LEU A 215 7.36 19.10 -0.28
N ALA A 216 8.23 18.11 -0.50
CA ALA A 216 9.38 18.24 -1.40
C ALA A 216 8.93 18.53 -2.86
N CYS A 217 7.89 17.85 -3.33
CA CYS A 217 7.27 18.12 -4.64
C CYS A 217 6.66 19.52 -4.71
N SER A 218 5.98 19.98 -3.65
CA SER A 218 5.38 21.32 -3.60
C SER A 218 6.44 22.41 -3.60
N ALA A 219 7.57 22.19 -2.90
CA ALA A 219 8.73 23.07 -2.99
C ALA A 219 9.30 23.10 -4.42
N ALA A 220 9.48 21.95 -5.06
CA ALA A 220 9.99 21.88 -6.44
C ALA A 220 9.07 22.61 -7.45
N VAL A 221 7.76 22.41 -7.36
CA VAL A 221 6.74 23.07 -8.22
C VAL A 221 6.63 24.57 -7.94
N ALA A 222 6.75 25.00 -6.67
CA ALA A 222 6.83 26.41 -6.32
C ALA A 222 8.13 27.07 -6.82
N GLY A 223 9.20 26.28 -7.02
CA GLY A 223 10.47 26.72 -7.58
C GLY A 223 11.66 26.59 -6.61
N ALA A 224 11.80 25.47 -5.92
CA ALA A 224 13.03 25.08 -5.22
C ALA A 224 13.81 24.06 -6.08
N ALA A 225 15.14 24.16 -6.10
CA ALA A 225 15.98 23.12 -6.69
C ALA A 225 16.15 22.00 -5.65
N VAL A 226 15.30 20.97 -5.69
CA VAL A 226 15.36 19.85 -4.73
C VAL A 226 16.07 18.65 -5.35
N LEU A 227 16.84 17.91 -4.55
CA LEU A 227 17.67 16.80 -5.01
C LEU A 227 17.80 15.72 -3.92
N ASN A 228 17.25 14.54 -4.17
CA ASN A 228 17.53 13.35 -3.36
C ASN A 228 18.78 12.62 -3.87
N HIS A 229 19.25 11.63 -3.13
CA HIS A 229 20.50 10.87 -3.35
C HIS A 229 21.72 11.80 -3.53
N ALA A 230 21.79 12.88 -2.74
CA ALA A 230 22.81 13.92 -2.80
C ALA A 230 23.32 14.27 -1.37
N GLU A 231 24.56 13.90 -1.07
CA GLU A 231 25.19 14.09 0.25
C GLU A 231 26.01 15.38 0.31
N VAL A 232 25.84 16.20 1.35
CA VAL A 232 26.82 17.26 1.68
C VAL A 232 28.04 16.61 2.33
N VAL A 233 29.20 16.77 1.70
CA VAL A 233 30.46 16.15 2.15
C VAL A 233 31.39 17.14 2.85
N SER A 234 31.28 18.43 2.56
CA SER A 234 32.00 19.51 3.26
C SER A 234 31.32 20.86 3.04
N PHE A 235 31.52 21.81 3.95
CA PHE A 235 31.10 23.19 3.75
C PHE A 235 32.14 24.00 2.98
N LEU A 236 31.68 24.94 2.17
CA LEU A 236 32.51 25.97 1.54
C LEU A 236 32.51 27.18 2.49
N LYS A 237 33.69 27.62 2.91
CA LYS A 237 33.85 28.77 3.80
C LYS A 237 34.59 29.90 3.10
N ASP A 238 34.19 31.13 3.41
CA ASP A 238 34.91 32.34 3.05
C ASP A 238 36.19 32.46 3.91
N GLU A 239 37.35 32.67 3.28
CA GLU A 239 38.64 32.67 3.97
C GLU A 239 38.82 33.84 4.95
N ALA A 240 38.23 35.01 4.64
CA ALA A 240 38.40 36.22 5.44
C ALA A 240 37.49 36.25 6.67
N SER A 241 36.25 35.75 6.56
CA SER A 241 35.24 35.78 7.63
C SER A 241 34.97 34.41 8.28
N ASN A 242 35.55 33.32 7.76
CA ASN A 242 35.24 31.93 8.15
C ASN A 242 33.73 31.58 8.03
N ARG A 243 32.97 32.39 7.29
CA ARG A 243 31.52 32.22 7.10
C ARG A 243 31.24 31.09 6.13
N THR A 244 30.24 30.26 6.42
CA THR A 244 29.74 29.26 5.47
C THR A 244 29.01 29.95 4.32
N ILE A 245 29.50 29.73 3.10
CA ILE A 245 29.01 30.34 1.84
C ILE A 245 28.50 29.30 0.83
N GLY A 246 28.36 28.04 1.24
CA GLY A 246 27.91 26.95 0.38
C GLY A 246 28.33 25.58 0.90
N ALA A 247 28.19 24.58 0.05
CA ALA A 247 28.59 23.20 0.33
C ALA A 247 29.10 22.49 -0.93
N ARG A 248 30.01 21.54 -0.73
CA ARG A 248 30.33 20.51 -1.70
C ARG A 248 29.33 19.37 -1.55
N ILE A 249 28.70 18.99 -2.66
CA ILE A 249 27.66 17.97 -2.72
C ILE A 249 28.13 16.83 -3.60
N ARG A 250 27.97 15.59 -3.11
CA ARG A 250 28.18 14.35 -3.86
C ARG A 250 26.84 13.79 -4.32
N ASP A 251 26.67 13.60 -5.63
CA ASP A 251 25.61 12.78 -6.18
C ASP A 251 25.93 11.30 -5.94
N ASN A 252 25.15 10.64 -5.08
CA ASN A 252 25.36 9.24 -4.70
C ASN A 252 24.96 8.24 -5.79
N LEU A 253 24.25 8.67 -6.84
CA LEU A 253 23.90 7.82 -8.00
C LEU A 253 25.00 7.83 -9.05
N SER A 254 25.60 9.00 -9.31
CA SER A 254 26.67 9.15 -10.33
C SER A 254 28.10 9.15 -9.76
N GLY A 255 28.26 9.34 -8.45
CA GLY A 255 29.56 9.48 -7.78
C GLY A 255 30.25 10.82 -8.00
N LYS A 256 29.63 11.76 -8.74
CA LYS A 256 30.22 13.07 -9.04
C LYS A 256 30.05 14.04 -7.87
N GLU A 257 31.05 14.88 -7.64
CA GLU A 257 30.98 15.99 -6.69
C GLU A 257 30.91 17.32 -7.41
N PHE A 258 30.16 18.27 -6.84
CA PHE A 258 30.00 19.63 -7.34
C PHE A 258 29.81 20.62 -6.19
N ASP A 259 30.22 21.86 -6.41
CA ASP A 259 30.12 22.94 -5.43
C ASP A 259 28.85 23.77 -5.68
N THR A 260 28.11 24.07 -4.61
CA THR A 260 26.92 24.92 -4.65
C THR A 260 27.05 26.05 -3.63
N TYR A 261 26.93 27.29 -4.09
CA TYR A 261 27.07 28.49 -3.26
C TYR A 261 25.70 28.95 -2.76
N ALA A 262 25.64 29.36 -1.49
CA ALA A 262 24.43 29.86 -0.84
C ALA A 262 24.78 30.92 0.22
N LYS A 263 23.95 31.94 0.39
CA LYS A 263 24.16 32.98 1.42
C LYS A 263 24.02 32.44 2.86
N VAL A 264 23.21 31.39 3.02
CA VAL A 264 23.00 30.63 4.26
C VAL A 264 22.80 29.16 3.92
N VAL A 265 23.35 28.27 4.75
CA VAL A 265 23.05 26.85 4.75
C VAL A 265 22.20 26.52 5.97
N VAL A 266 21.13 25.74 5.79
CA VAL A 266 20.26 25.27 6.87
C VAL A 266 20.44 23.76 7.06
N ASN A 267 21.03 23.36 8.18
CA ASN A 267 21.14 21.98 8.61
C ASN A 267 19.81 21.53 9.25
N ALA A 268 19.09 20.64 8.56
CA ALA A 268 17.84 20.03 8.99
C ALA A 268 17.93 18.48 8.99
N ALA A 269 19.14 17.93 9.23
CA ALA A 269 19.45 16.51 9.07
C ALA A 269 18.89 15.56 10.16
N GLY A 270 18.02 16.05 11.06
CA GLY A 270 17.35 15.25 12.08
C GLY A 270 18.35 14.52 13.00
N PRO A 271 18.29 13.17 13.11
CA PRO A 271 19.25 12.42 13.94
C PRO A 271 20.70 12.48 13.42
N PHE A 272 20.95 13.00 12.21
CA PHE A 272 22.28 13.26 11.67
C PHE A 272 22.72 14.73 11.82
N CYS A 273 21.97 15.54 12.56
CA CYS A 273 22.27 16.95 12.81
C CYS A 273 23.74 17.16 13.26
N ASP A 274 24.19 16.42 14.29
CA ASP A 274 25.56 16.52 14.79
C ASP A 274 26.61 16.00 13.80
N SER A 275 26.27 15.05 12.92
CA SER A 275 27.16 14.63 11.83
C SER A 275 27.40 15.75 10.82
N VAL A 276 26.38 16.56 10.54
CA VAL A 276 26.48 17.73 9.65
C VAL A 276 27.21 18.89 10.34
N ARG A 277 26.95 19.16 11.63
CA ARG A 277 27.70 20.15 12.42
C ARG A 277 29.20 19.83 12.44
N LYS A 278 29.56 18.54 12.53
CA LYS A 278 30.95 18.05 12.46
C LYS A 278 31.68 18.30 11.14
N LEU A 279 30.96 18.66 10.06
CA LEU A 279 31.57 19.11 8.80
C LEU A 279 32.04 20.58 8.87
N ALA A 280 31.48 21.38 9.79
CA ALA A 280 31.92 22.75 10.05
C ALA A 280 33.06 22.82 11.07
N ASP A 281 33.00 21.95 12.09
CA ASP A 281 33.91 21.91 13.24
C ASP A 281 33.88 20.50 13.87
N LYS A 282 35.03 19.82 13.92
CA LYS A 282 35.11 18.41 14.36
C LYS A 282 34.87 18.23 15.86
N ASP A 283 35.16 19.26 16.65
CA ASP A 283 35.18 19.21 18.12
C ASP A 283 33.85 19.71 18.73
N VAL A 284 32.85 20.01 17.89
CA VAL A 284 31.52 20.44 18.30
C VAL A 284 30.85 19.41 19.22
N LYS A 285 30.35 19.89 20.37
CA LYS A 285 29.64 19.05 21.33
C LYS A 285 28.30 18.57 20.74
N PRO A 286 27.93 17.29 20.92
CA PRO A 286 26.62 16.79 20.51
C PRO A 286 25.47 17.60 21.14
N MET A 287 24.41 17.82 20.38
CA MET A 287 23.20 18.52 20.84
C MET A 287 21.93 17.65 20.77
N ILE A 288 22.05 16.37 20.40
CA ILE A 288 20.94 15.42 20.40
C ILE A 288 21.19 14.20 21.29
N CYS A 289 20.14 13.76 21.98
CA CYS A 289 20.03 12.50 22.69
C CYS A 289 19.16 11.53 21.85
N PRO A 290 19.74 10.61 21.08
CA PRO A 290 19.00 9.70 20.20
C PRO A 290 18.22 8.62 20.98
N SER A 291 16.91 8.48 20.70
CA SER A 291 16.09 7.39 21.24
C SER A 291 15.42 6.56 20.14
N SER A 292 15.44 5.23 20.24
CA SER A 292 14.73 4.32 19.35
C SER A 292 13.26 4.21 19.72
N GLY A 293 12.42 4.08 18.69
CA GLY A 293 11.00 3.80 18.81
C GLY A 293 10.59 2.73 17.83
N VAL A 294 10.23 1.56 18.34
CA VAL A 294 9.74 0.42 17.56
C VAL A 294 8.22 0.51 17.39
N HIS A 295 7.77 0.04 16.24
CA HIS A 295 6.37 -0.30 15.95
C HIS A 295 6.32 -1.63 15.21
N ILE A 296 5.17 -2.29 15.29
CA ILE A 296 4.84 -3.51 14.54
C ILE A 296 3.58 -3.29 13.69
N VAL A 297 3.45 -4.01 12.57
CA VAL A 297 2.16 -4.20 11.88
C VAL A 297 1.59 -5.57 12.18
N LEU A 298 0.30 -5.57 12.50
CA LEU A 298 -0.58 -6.72 12.63
C LEU A 298 -1.66 -6.70 11.52
N PRO A 299 -2.32 -7.83 11.21
CA PRO A 299 -3.44 -7.91 10.29
C PRO A 299 -4.61 -6.98 10.65
N ASP A 300 -5.39 -6.62 9.63
CA ASP A 300 -6.62 -5.83 9.73
C ASP A 300 -7.61 -6.33 10.79
N TYR A 301 -7.72 -7.64 11.01
CA TYR A 301 -8.64 -8.19 12.01
C TYR A 301 -8.34 -7.79 13.47
N TYR A 302 -7.20 -7.16 13.77
CA TYR A 302 -6.91 -6.64 15.12
C TYR A 302 -7.61 -5.30 15.43
N SER A 303 -7.82 -4.43 14.45
CA SER A 303 -8.51 -3.13 14.63
C SER A 303 -9.44 -2.79 13.46
N PRO A 304 -10.68 -2.33 13.70
CA PRO A 304 -11.57 -1.83 12.65
C PRO A 304 -10.95 -0.65 11.88
N GLU A 305 -11.27 -0.52 10.59
CA GLU A 305 -10.64 0.44 9.65
C GLU A 305 -10.69 1.91 10.13
N GLY A 306 -11.72 2.30 10.88
CA GLY A 306 -11.98 3.68 11.27
C GLY A 306 -11.83 4.03 12.76
N MET A 307 -11.28 3.14 13.61
CA MET A 307 -11.15 3.40 15.05
C MET A 307 -9.82 2.86 15.59
N GLY A 308 -9.01 3.73 16.18
CA GLY A 308 -7.82 3.35 16.94
C GLY A 308 -8.14 3.01 18.39
N LEU A 309 -7.26 2.25 19.05
CA LEU A 309 -7.30 1.94 20.48
C LEU A 309 -6.06 2.52 21.16
N ILE A 310 -6.23 3.02 22.39
CA ILE A 310 -5.16 3.49 23.25
C ILE A 310 -5.09 2.58 24.47
N VAL A 311 -3.92 2.00 24.70
CA VAL A 311 -3.53 1.38 25.98
C VAL A 311 -2.98 2.51 26.85
N PRO A 312 -3.74 3.01 27.84
CA PRO A 312 -3.39 4.23 28.57
C PRO A 312 -2.24 4.03 29.56
N LYS A 313 -2.00 2.80 30.00
CA LYS A 313 -0.96 2.46 30.96
C LYS A 313 -0.48 1.02 30.77
N THR A 314 0.69 0.85 30.18
CA THR A 314 1.44 -0.43 30.19
C THR A 314 2.02 -0.73 31.57
N LYS A 315 2.61 -1.92 31.75
CA LYS A 315 3.22 -2.38 33.01
C LYS A 315 4.28 -1.41 33.57
N ASP A 316 4.94 -0.65 32.70
CA ASP A 316 5.96 0.36 33.00
C ASP A 316 5.44 1.83 32.92
N GLY A 317 4.13 2.05 32.74
CA GLY A 317 3.54 3.39 32.70
C GLY A 317 3.68 4.15 31.37
N ARG A 318 4.12 3.47 30.30
CA ARG A 318 4.06 4.00 28.92
C ARG A 318 2.63 3.89 28.35
N VAL A 319 2.43 4.53 27.19
CA VAL A 319 1.19 4.52 26.41
C VAL A 319 1.49 3.79 25.10
N VAL A 320 0.65 2.83 24.74
CA VAL A 320 0.74 2.13 23.45
C VAL A 320 -0.52 2.42 22.64
N PHE A 321 -0.32 2.82 21.39
CA PHE A 321 -1.36 3.01 20.40
C PHE A 321 -1.51 1.77 19.55
N MET A 322 -2.73 1.40 19.21
CA MET A 322 -3.05 0.38 18.22
C MET A 322 -4.00 1.00 17.18
N LEU A 323 -3.52 1.21 15.95
CA LEU A 323 -4.12 2.13 14.99
C LEU A 323 -4.38 1.44 13.65
N PRO A 324 -5.58 1.56 13.06
CA PRO A 324 -5.79 1.13 11.67
C PRO A 324 -4.98 2.05 10.75
N TRP A 325 -4.21 1.50 9.81
CA TRP A 325 -3.40 2.26 8.86
C TRP A 325 -3.19 1.47 7.57
N LEU A 326 -3.59 2.06 6.44
CA LEU A 326 -3.50 1.47 5.09
C LEU A 326 -4.02 0.01 4.99
N GLY A 327 -5.12 -0.30 5.69
CA GLY A 327 -5.72 -1.63 5.69
C GLY A 327 -4.98 -2.67 6.56
N ARG A 328 -4.19 -2.22 7.54
CA ARG A 328 -3.54 -3.06 8.56
C ARG A 328 -3.61 -2.36 9.93
N THR A 329 -3.07 -2.97 10.98
CA THR A 329 -3.03 -2.41 12.33
C THR A 329 -1.60 -2.12 12.75
N ILE A 330 -1.22 -0.86 12.96
CA ILE A 330 0.06 -0.50 13.61
C ILE A 330 -0.11 -0.60 15.12
N ALA A 331 0.83 -1.23 15.83
CA ALA A 331 0.95 -1.13 17.28
C ALA A 331 2.32 -0.55 17.70
N GLY A 332 2.35 0.34 18.70
CA GLY A 332 3.59 0.91 19.25
C GLY A 332 3.34 2.09 20.20
N THR A 333 4.36 2.60 20.89
CA THR A 333 5.79 2.48 20.57
C THR A 333 6.65 2.36 21.82
N THR A 334 7.86 1.85 21.64
CA THR A 334 8.91 1.83 22.66
C THR A 334 9.68 3.15 22.74
N ASP A 335 10.52 3.26 23.75
CA ASP A 335 11.42 4.40 23.98
C ASP A 335 12.66 3.87 24.72
N SER A 336 13.78 3.79 24.02
CA SER A 336 15.06 3.25 24.51
C SER A 336 16.22 4.09 23.95
N ASN A 337 17.33 4.21 24.69
CA ASN A 337 18.53 4.90 24.18
C ASN A 337 19.17 4.11 23.03
N THR A 338 19.64 4.77 21.96
CA THR A 338 20.13 4.07 20.76
C THR A 338 21.27 4.83 20.06
N PRO A 339 22.30 4.18 19.50
CA PRO A 339 23.28 4.85 18.65
C PRO A 339 22.65 5.35 17.35
N ILE A 340 23.18 6.44 16.78
CA ILE A 340 22.74 6.96 15.48
C ILE A 340 23.20 6.01 14.36
N THR A 341 22.24 5.40 13.67
CA THR A 341 22.45 4.54 12.50
C THR A 341 21.53 4.91 11.34
N LEU A 342 21.95 4.62 10.11
CA LEU A 342 21.14 4.73 8.90
C LEU A 342 20.02 3.67 8.84
N LEU A 343 20.28 2.51 9.44
CA LEU A 343 19.39 1.34 9.46
C LEU A 343 19.11 0.98 10.93
N PRO A 344 18.22 1.71 11.62
CA PRO A 344 17.74 1.33 12.94
C PRO A 344 16.87 0.07 12.85
N GLU A 345 17.28 -0.97 13.57
CA GLU A 345 16.62 -2.27 13.65
C GLU A 345 15.67 -2.32 14.85
N PRO A 346 14.53 -3.04 14.77
CA PRO A 346 13.65 -3.30 15.91
C PRO A 346 14.11 -4.53 16.69
N HIS A 347 14.31 -4.41 18.00
CA HIS A 347 14.71 -5.55 18.83
C HIS A 347 13.51 -6.45 19.22
N GLU A 348 13.77 -7.74 19.44
CA GLU A 348 12.73 -8.75 19.69
C GLU A 348 12.02 -8.55 21.05
N ASP A 349 12.73 -8.06 22.05
CA ASP A 349 12.18 -7.67 23.35
C ASP A 349 11.26 -6.45 23.26
N GLU A 350 11.61 -5.46 22.43
CA GLU A 350 10.74 -4.32 22.10
C GLU A 350 9.45 -4.77 21.38
N ILE A 351 9.55 -5.75 20.47
CA ILE A 351 8.39 -6.34 19.79
C ILE A 351 7.51 -7.12 20.78
N GLN A 352 8.11 -7.96 21.64
CA GLN A 352 7.38 -8.71 22.64
C GLN A 352 6.71 -7.79 23.67
N PHE A 353 7.36 -6.70 24.08
CA PHE A 353 6.77 -5.67 24.93
C PHE A 353 5.49 -5.07 24.32
N ILE A 354 5.48 -4.75 23.02
CA ILE A 354 4.29 -4.20 22.35
C ILE A 354 3.17 -5.25 22.29
N LEU A 355 3.50 -6.51 22.01
CA LEU A 355 2.51 -7.62 21.96
C LEU A 355 1.89 -7.88 23.34
N ASP A 356 2.70 -7.90 24.40
CA ASP A 356 2.24 -8.04 25.79
C ASP A 356 1.36 -6.86 26.20
N ALA A 357 1.75 -5.64 25.85
CA ALA A 357 1.02 -4.40 26.19
C ALA A 357 -0.40 -4.36 25.62
N ILE A 358 -0.63 -4.89 24.41
CA ILE A 358 -1.96 -4.91 23.79
C ILE A 358 -2.79 -6.15 24.16
N CYS A 359 -2.16 -7.23 24.64
CA CYS A 359 -2.84 -8.51 24.89
C CYS A 359 -3.95 -8.40 25.94
N ASP A 360 -3.74 -7.67 27.03
CA ASP A 360 -4.71 -7.52 28.12
C ASP A 360 -5.96 -6.68 27.71
N TYR A 361 -5.89 -5.98 26.58
CA TYR A 361 -6.94 -5.09 26.07
C TYR A 361 -7.75 -5.72 24.93
N LEU A 362 -7.42 -6.95 24.51
CA LEU A 362 -8.07 -7.64 23.40
C LEU A 362 -8.72 -8.96 23.84
N ASN A 363 -9.83 -9.31 23.21
CA ASN A 363 -10.52 -10.60 23.41
C ASN A 363 -10.01 -11.70 22.46
N VAL A 364 -9.13 -11.35 21.51
CA VAL A 364 -8.44 -12.28 20.61
C VAL A 364 -7.03 -12.57 21.10
N LYS A 365 -6.55 -13.80 20.87
CA LYS A 365 -5.18 -14.17 21.21
C LYS A 365 -4.19 -13.42 20.31
N VAL A 366 -3.46 -12.47 20.89
CA VAL A 366 -2.30 -11.81 20.26
C VAL A 366 -1.19 -12.84 20.05
N ARG A 367 -0.53 -12.84 18.87
CA ARG A 367 0.51 -13.82 18.52
C ARG A 367 1.69 -13.16 17.84
N ARG A 368 2.90 -13.58 18.22
CA ARG A 368 4.17 -13.19 17.58
C ARG A 368 4.21 -13.51 16.07
N THR A 369 3.52 -14.57 15.65
CA THR A 369 3.38 -15.02 14.25
C THR A 369 2.51 -14.10 13.39
N ASP A 370 1.77 -13.17 14.00
CA ASP A 370 0.87 -12.28 13.27
C ASP A 370 1.58 -10.97 12.92
N VAL A 371 2.79 -10.72 13.41
CA VAL A 371 3.59 -9.55 13.04
C VAL A 371 4.03 -9.67 11.58
N LEU A 372 3.49 -8.81 10.71
CA LEU A 372 3.77 -8.77 9.27
C LEU A 372 5.05 -7.98 8.94
N SER A 373 5.37 -7.01 9.79
CA SER A 373 6.56 -6.16 9.73
C SER A 373 6.84 -5.54 11.10
N ALA A 374 8.08 -5.13 11.32
CA ALA A 374 8.49 -4.26 12.41
C ALA A 374 9.47 -3.22 11.86
N TRP A 375 9.58 -2.05 12.49
CA TRP A 375 10.57 -1.03 12.15
C TRP A 375 10.89 -0.18 13.38
N SER A 376 12.14 0.30 13.47
CA SER A 376 12.61 1.21 14.51
C SER A 376 12.91 2.58 13.92
N GLY A 377 12.55 3.67 14.61
CA GLY A 377 12.87 5.05 14.22
C GLY A 377 13.66 5.79 15.29
N ILE A 378 14.67 6.58 14.90
CA ILE A 378 15.49 7.36 15.84
C ILE A 378 14.89 8.76 16.03
N ARG A 379 14.52 9.10 17.26
CA ARG A 379 14.04 10.42 17.68
C ARG A 379 15.24 11.33 17.97
N PRO A 380 15.39 12.48 17.29
CA PRO A 380 16.47 13.43 17.57
C PRO A 380 16.10 14.35 18.73
N LEU A 381 16.10 13.85 19.98
CA LEU A 381 15.70 14.65 21.13
C LEU A 381 16.75 15.74 21.39
N ALA A 382 16.40 17.02 21.24
CA ALA A 382 17.35 18.12 21.34
C ALA A 382 17.66 18.49 22.80
N THR A 383 18.93 18.74 23.11
CA THR A 383 19.34 19.48 24.32
C THR A 383 19.65 20.91 23.91
N ASP A 384 19.06 21.89 24.60
CA ASP A 384 19.31 23.31 24.35
C ASP A 384 20.72 23.70 24.83
N PRO A 385 21.64 24.14 23.95
CA PRO A 385 23.00 24.53 24.35
C PRO A 385 23.06 25.75 25.29
N SER A 386 21.98 26.52 25.38
CA SER A 386 21.86 27.71 26.24
C SER A 386 21.20 27.44 27.60
N ALA A 387 20.67 26.23 27.82
CA ALA A 387 20.04 25.85 29.07
C ALA A 387 21.07 25.63 30.19
N LYS A 388 20.79 26.18 31.38
CA LYS A 388 21.69 26.10 32.55
C LYS A 388 21.83 24.69 33.14
N ASN A 389 20.92 23.77 32.82
CA ASN A 389 20.94 22.38 33.28
C ASN A 389 20.97 21.44 32.07
N THR A 390 21.98 20.57 31.99
CA THR A 390 22.17 19.61 30.89
C THR A 390 21.12 18.49 30.83
N GLU A 391 20.33 18.30 31.90
CA GLU A 391 19.25 17.30 31.95
C GLU A 391 17.93 17.76 31.29
N SER A 392 17.77 19.05 30.96
CA SER A 392 16.57 19.55 30.30
C SER A 392 16.60 19.29 28.79
N ILE A 393 16.32 18.05 28.40
CA ILE A 393 15.95 17.70 27.03
C ILE A 393 14.75 18.57 26.62
N SER A 394 14.91 19.38 25.57
CA SER A 394 13.85 20.21 25.03
C SER A 394 12.72 19.33 24.52
N ARG A 395 11.49 19.61 24.96
CA ARG A 395 10.26 18.93 24.47
C ARG A 395 9.72 19.55 23.17
N ASP A 396 10.40 20.56 22.67
CA ASP A 396 10.16 21.27 21.42
C ASP A 396 11.40 21.12 20.50
N HIS A 397 11.51 21.96 19.49
CA HIS A 397 12.67 22.09 18.63
C HIS A 397 13.65 23.16 19.15
N VAL A 398 14.86 23.15 18.58
CA VAL A 398 15.90 24.16 18.81
C VAL A 398 16.35 24.69 17.44
N VAL A 399 16.42 26.01 17.30
CA VAL A 399 16.99 26.71 16.14
C VAL A 399 18.13 27.59 16.61
N CYS A 400 19.32 27.42 16.04
CA CYS A 400 20.51 28.21 16.35
C CYS A 400 21.35 28.47 15.10
N GLU A 401 22.14 29.55 15.11
CA GLU A 401 23.25 29.72 14.16
C GLU A 401 24.51 29.19 14.86
N ASP A 402 24.93 27.97 14.52
CA ASP A 402 26.12 27.33 15.14
C ASP A 402 27.41 28.06 14.74
N TYR A 403 27.49 28.45 13.47
CA TYR A 403 28.63 29.16 12.87
C TYR A 403 28.07 30.20 11.89
N PRO A 404 28.78 31.30 11.60
CA PRO A 404 28.29 32.31 10.66
C PRO A 404 27.86 31.69 9.33
N GLY A 405 26.60 31.87 8.95
CA GLY A 405 26.01 31.33 7.71
C GLY A 405 25.58 29.86 7.77
N LEU A 406 25.69 29.17 8.90
CA LEU A 406 25.17 27.83 9.13
C LEU A 406 24.12 27.85 10.25
N VAL A 407 22.85 27.78 9.86
CA VAL A 407 21.71 27.65 10.77
C VAL A 407 21.37 26.18 10.95
N THR A 408 21.24 25.73 12.19
CA THR A 408 20.83 24.36 12.54
C THR A 408 19.44 24.36 13.14
N ILE A 409 18.62 23.39 12.71
CA ILE A 409 17.36 23.04 13.36
C ILE A 409 17.31 21.54 13.69
N THR A 410 16.99 21.23 14.95
CA THR A 410 16.83 19.85 15.44
C THR A 410 15.78 19.78 16.56
N GLY A 411 15.42 18.57 17.01
CA GLY A 411 14.31 18.37 17.95
C GLY A 411 12.94 18.44 17.27
N GLY A 412 11.93 18.79 18.05
CA GLY A 412 10.56 18.96 17.58
C GLY A 412 9.83 17.66 17.27
N LYS A 413 8.72 17.77 16.54
CA LYS A 413 7.76 16.69 16.25
C LYS A 413 7.28 16.79 14.81
N TRP A 414 6.78 15.68 14.26
CA TRP A 414 6.12 15.71 12.94
C TRP A 414 4.98 16.74 12.94
N THR A 415 4.09 16.73 13.95
CA THR A 415 2.97 17.68 14.08
C THR A 415 3.36 19.14 13.82
N THR A 416 4.50 19.59 14.34
CA THR A 416 4.92 21.00 14.36
C THR A 416 5.92 21.35 13.25
N TYR A 417 6.07 20.50 12.22
CA TYR A 417 7.09 20.71 11.18
C TYR A 417 6.95 22.07 10.45
N ARG A 418 5.73 22.60 10.36
CA ARG A 418 5.44 23.85 9.63
C ARG A 418 5.88 25.07 10.45
N GLY A 419 5.55 25.13 11.74
CA GLY A 419 6.11 26.11 12.67
C GLY A 419 7.64 26.01 12.78
N MET A 420 8.18 24.79 12.89
CA MET A 420 9.63 24.54 12.86
C MET A 420 10.31 25.08 11.60
N ALA A 421 9.68 24.88 10.43
CA ALA A 421 10.18 25.41 9.17
C ALA A 421 10.16 26.94 9.15
N GLU A 422 9.07 27.55 9.61
CA GLU A 422 8.90 29.00 9.71
C GLU A 422 10.00 29.64 10.59
N ASP A 423 10.31 29.05 11.75
CA ASP A 423 11.36 29.53 12.65
C ASP A 423 12.77 29.35 12.07
N ALA A 424 13.07 28.23 11.42
CA ALA A 424 14.34 28.02 10.72
C ALA A 424 14.54 28.98 9.54
N VAL A 425 13.50 29.27 8.76
CA VAL A 425 13.55 30.26 7.67
C VAL A 425 13.69 31.67 8.22
N ASN A 426 13.03 32.01 9.33
CA ASN A 426 13.21 33.29 10.02
C ASN A 426 14.68 33.48 10.49
N ALA A 427 15.28 32.45 11.07
CA ALA A 427 16.68 32.45 11.48
C ALA A 427 17.63 32.58 10.27
N ALA A 428 17.37 31.87 9.17
CA ALA A 428 18.16 31.97 7.94
C ALA A 428 18.06 33.36 7.30
N ILE A 429 16.87 33.97 7.26
CA ILE A 429 16.68 35.35 6.79
C ILE A 429 17.53 36.33 7.60
N LYS A 430 17.55 36.18 8.93
CA LYS A 430 18.37 37.01 9.84
C LYS A 430 19.87 36.80 9.62
N SER A 431 20.36 35.56 9.59
CA SER A 431 21.78 35.23 9.36
C SER A 431 22.29 35.74 8.01
N GLY A 432 21.49 35.55 6.95
CA GLY A 432 21.87 35.90 5.57
C GLY A 432 21.58 37.34 5.17
N LYS A 433 20.94 38.14 6.05
CA LYS A 433 20.36 39.46 5.71
C LYS A 433 19.50 39.41 4.44
N LEU A 434 18.68 38.37 4.31
CA LEU A 434 17.88 38.09 3.11
C LEU A 434 16.66 39.01 3.04
N THR A 435 16.23 39.33 1.82
CA THR A 435 15.03 40.15 1.55
C THR A 435 13.92 39.27 0.95
N PRO A 436 13.07 38.62 1.77
CA PRO A 436 11.92 37.88 1.28
C PRO A 436 10.88 38.83 0.66
N GLN A 437 10.06 38.32 -0.25
CA GLN A 437 8.96 39.09 -0.87
C GLN A 437 7.74 39.20 0.05
N ASN A 438 7.58 38.24 0.97
CA ASN A 438 6.44 38.11 1.87
C ASN A 438 6.80 37.31 3.13
N GLY A 439 5.93 37.36 4.15
CA GLY A 439 5.99 36.47 5.31
C GLY A 439 5.61 35.02 4.97
N CYS A 440 5.58 34.14 5.98
CA CYS A 440 5.21 32.74 5.81
C CYS A 440 3.81 32.59 5.18
N LEU A 441 3.70 31.76 4.13
CA LEU A 441 2.44 31.49 3.43
C LEU A 441 1.90 30.08 3.67
N THR A 442 2.67 29.21 4.35
CA THR A 442 2.41 27.76 4.40
C THR A 442 1.06 27.40 5.03
N SER A 443 0.53 28.20 5.95
CA SER A 443 -0.82 28.04 6.50
C SER A 443 -1.96 28.24 5.49
N LYS A 444 -1.70 28.90 4.36
CA LYS A 444 -2.69 29.24 3.32
C LYS A 444 -2.52 28.44 2.02
N LEU A 445 -1.57 27.51 1.99
CA LEU A 445 -1.21 26.74 0.80
C LEU A 445 -1.44 25.25 1.04
N GLN A 446 -2.27 24.62 0.22
CA GLN A 446 -2.34 23.16 0.17
C GLN A 446 -1.16 22.62 -0.62
N ILE A 447 -0.67 21.45 -0.26
CA ILE A 447 0.39 20.77 -1.02
C ILE A 447 -0.17 20.19 -2.34
N VAL A 448 0.73 19.78 -3.24
CA VAL A 448 0.36 19.07 -4.47
C VAL A 448 -0.63 17.93 -4.20
N GLY A 449 -1.66 17.82 -5.04
CA GLY A 449 -2.77 16.87 -4.86
C GLY A 449 -3.84 17.30 -3.86
N GLY A 450 -3.60 18.30 -3.01
CA GLY A 450 -4.56 18.74 -1.97
C GLY A 450 -5.69 19.62 -2.48
N ASP A 451 -5.38 20.61 -3.33
CA ASP A 451 -6.37 21.57 -3.83
C ASP A 451 -7.37 20.89 -4.78
N GLY A 452 -8.66 21.04 -4.50
CA GLY A 452 -9.76 20.41 -5.25
C GLY A 452 -9.94 18.90 -5.02
N TRP A 453 -9.33 18.30 -3.99
CA TRP A 453 -9.57 16.90 -3.62
C TRP A 453 -10.78 16.76 -2.69
N ASP A 454 -11.54 15.68 -2.87
CA ASP A 454 -12.68 15.29 -2.03
C ASP A 454 -12.62 13.78 -1.70
N PRO A 455 -13.12 13.32 -0.53
CA PRO A 455 -13.16 11.89 -0.19
C PRO A 455 -13.88 11.00 -1.22
N ALA A 456 -14.79 11.54 -2.04
CA ALA A 456 -15.44 10.82 -3.14
C ALA A 456 -14.67 10.87 -4.46
N SER A 457 -13.55 11.59 -4.60
CA SER A 457 -12.76 11.68 -5.84
C SER A 457 -12.28 10.32 -6.38
N PHE A 458 -12.22 9.28 -5.55
CA PHE A 458 -11.93 7.91 -6.02
C PHE A 458 -12.97 7.37 -7.00
N THR A 459 -14.21 7.87 -6.96
CA THR A 459 -15.30 7.42 -7.85
C THR A 459 -15.01 7.76 -9.30
N VAL A 460 -14.47 8.97 -9.55
CA VAL A 460 -14.03 9.44 -10.87
C VAL A 460 -12.94 8.53 -11.42
N ILE A 461 -11.92 8.22 -10.60
CA ILE A 461 -10.82 7.31 -10.94
C ILE A 461 -11.36 5.92 -11.31
N ALA A 462 -12.26 5.38 -10.49
CA ALA A 462 -12.85 4.07 -10.72
C ALA A 462 -13.64 4.03 -12.04
N GLN A 463 -14.49 5.03 -12.28
CA GLN A 463 -15.36 5.11 -13.47
C GLN A 463 -14.60 5.35 -14.77
N GLN A 464 -13.61 6.23 -14.77
CA GLN A 464 -12.83 6.56 -15.98
C GLN A 464 -11.86 5.44 -16.36
N TYR A 465 -11.26 4.77 -15.36
CA TYR A 465 -10.27 3.73 -15.61
C TYR A 465 -10.91 2.49 -16.26
N THR A 466 -10.54 2.24 -17.51
CA THR A 466 -11.08 1.19 -18.37
C THR A 466 -9.95 0.30 -18.88
N ARG A 467 -9.58 -0.70 -18.06
CA ARG A 467 -8.59 -1.69 -18.46
C ARG A 467 -9.17 -2.70 -19.45
N MET A 468 -8.63 -2.75 -20.65
CA MET A 468 -8.93 -3.79 -21.62
C MET A 468 -8.42 -5.17 -21.18
N LYS A 469 -9.24 -5.92 -20.44
CA LYS A 469 -8.91 -7.25 -19.90
C LYS A 469 -9.28 -8.33 -20.92
N LYS A 470 -8.29 -9.12 -21.38
CA LYS A 470 -8.55 -10.35 -22.13
C LYS A 470 -9.16 -11.40 -21.20
N SER A 471 -10.46 -11.61 -21.31
CA SER A 471 -11.22 -12.67 -20.63
C SER A 471 -11.82 -13.59 -21.70
N HIS A 472 -11.47 -14.88 -21.66
CA HIS A 472 -11.97 -15.88 -22.62
C HIS A 472 -11.79 -15.47 -24.10
N GLY A 473 -10.63 -14.88 -24.44
CA GLY A 473 -10.31 -14.39 -25.78
C GLY A 473 -11.01 -13.09 -26.19
N LYS A 474 -12.03 -12.64 -25.45
CA LYS A 474 -12.66 -11.32 -25.64
C LYS A 474 -11.95 -10.26 -24.82
N VAL A 475 -11.83 -9.07 -25.39
CA VAL A 475 -11.40 -7.88 -24.64
C VAL A 475 -12.65 -7.29 -23.99
N VAL A 476 -12.65 -7.18 -22.66
CA VAL A 476 -13.74 -6.61 -21.88
C VAL A 476 -13.19 -5.45 -21.05
N PRO A 477 -13.85 -4.28 -21.01
CA PRO A 477 -13.46 -3.20 -20.10
C PRO A 477 -13.60 -3.68 -18.65
N GLY A 478 -12.48 -3.66 -17.93
CA GLY A 478 -12.37 -3.92 -16.50
C GLY A 478 -12.14 -2.61 -15.76
N VAL A 479 -13.08 -2.27 -14.91
CA VAL A 479 -13.06 -1.10 -14.02
C VAL A 479 -11.95 -1.24 -12.97
N MET A 480 -11.38 -0.14 -12.47
CA MET A 480 -10.48 -0.20 -11.31
C MET A 480 -11.30 -0.61 -10.08
N ASP A 481 -10.77 -1.53 -9.27
CA ASP A 481 -11.45 -1.90 -8.04
C ASP A 481 -11.43 -0.75 -7.02
N THR A 482 -12.49 -0.65 -6.21
CA THR A 482 -12.70 0.45 -5.27
C THR A 482 -11.55 0.64 -4.28
N ALA A 483 -10.86 -0.43 -3.87
CA ALA A 483 -9.76 -0.32 -2.93
C ALA A 483 -8.51 0.28 -3.59
N ALA A 484 -8.20 -0.11 -4.83
CA ALA A 484 -7.15 0.52 -5.63
C ALA A 484 -7.47 1.98 -5.95
N ALA A 485 -8.70 2.29 -6.35
CA ALA A 485 -9.11 3.67 -6.62
C ALA A 485 -9.05 4.57 -5.38
N LYS A 486 -9.53 4.09 -4.22
CA LYS A 486 -9.38 4.79 -2.93
C LYS A 486 -7.90 4.98 -2.55
N HIS A 487 -7.09 3.94 -2.72
CA HIS A 487 -5.65 4.02 -2.43
C HIS A 487 -4.96 5.09 -3.27
N LEU A 488 -5.19 5.13 -4.59
CA LEU A 488 -4.67 6.19 -5.44
C LEU A 488 -5.16 7.58 -5.02
N SER A 489 -6.48 7.73 -4.80
CA SER A 489 -7.10 8.99 -4.37
C SER A 489 -6.45 9.54 -3.10
N HIS A 490 -6.27 8.72 -2.07
CA HIS A 490 -5.59 9.15 -0.84
C HIS A 490 -4.08 9.34 -1.02
N ALA A 491 -3.40 8.52 -1.82
CA ALA A 491 -1.94 8.58 -1.97
C ALA A 491 -1.42 9.72 -2.88
N TYR A 492 -2.28 10.28 -3.73
CA TYR A 492 -1.94 11.28 -4.75
C TYR A 492 -2.92 12.46 -4.86
N GLY A 493 -4.06 12.42 -4.17
CA GLY A 493 -5.05 13.50 -4.23
C GLY A 493 -5.59 13.71 -5.65
N THR A 494 -5.69 14.96 -6.09
CA THR A 494 -6.10 15.30 -7.47
C THR A 494 -5.14 14.82 -8.56
N TRP A 495 -3.90 14.43 -8.23
CA TRP A 495 -2.98 13.80 -9.20
C TRP A 495 -3.27 12.32 -9.45
N ALA A 496 -4.17 11.70 -8.67
CA ALA A 496 -4.51 10.28 -8.78
C ALA A 496 -5.15 9.89 -10.13
N GLU A 497 -5.88 10.81 -10.77
CA GLU A 497 -6.37 10.64 -12.16
C GLU A 497 -5.21 10.45 -13.15
N ARG A 498 -4.15 11.25 -12.99
CA ARG A 498 -2.91 11.20 -13.79
C ARG A 498 -2.20 9.85 -13.57
N VAL A 499 -2.17 9.33 -12.33
CA VAL A 499 -1.69 7.98 -11.98
C VAL A 499 -2.50 6.86 -12.65
N ALA A 500 -3.83 6.96 -12.62
CA ALA A 500 -4.70 5.99 -13.27
C ALA A 500 -4.55 5.98 -14.80
N ALA A 501 -4.32 7.14 -15.43
CA ALA A 501 -4.06 7.24 -16.86
C ALA A 501 -2.79 6.47 -17.29
N ILE A 502 -1.67 6.59 -16.55
CA ILE A 502 -0.46 5.79 -16.84
C ILE A 502 -0.66 4.31 -16.52
N ALA A 503 -1.35 3.99 -15.43
CA ALA A 503 -1.72 2.60 -15.12
C ALA A 503 -2.50 1.93 -16.27
N GLN A 504 -3.31 2.72 -16.99
CA GLN A 504 -4.06 2.28 -18.17
C GLN A 504 -3.17 2.19 -19.41
N ASN A 505 -2.50 3.29 -19.76
CA ASN A 505 -1.74 3.42 -21.02
C ASN A 505 -0.52 2.48 -21.07
N GLU A 506 0.24 2.40 -19.98
CA GLU A 506 1.44 1.55 -19.87
C GLU A 506 1.11 0.13 -19.37
N ASN A 507 -0.18 -0.21 -19.22
CA ASN A 507 -0.66 -1.53 -18.74
C ASN A 507 -0.18 -1.91 -17.31
N LEU A 508 0.32 -0.93 -16.54
CA LEU A 508 0.84 -1.04 -15.17
C LEU A 508 -0.25 -1.09 -14.08
N GLY A 509 -1.54 -0.98 -14.43
CA GLY A 509 -2.64 -1.09 -13.47
C GLY A 509 -2.96 -2.53 -13.04
N LYS A 510 -1.95 -3.39 -12.91
CA LYS A 510 -2.03 -4.63 -12.10
C LYS A 510 -1.76 -4.24 -10.64
N ARG A 511 -2.35 -4.98 -9.69
CA ARG A 511 -1.92 -4.91 -8.29
C ARG A 511 -0.55 -5.57 -8.17
N LEU A 512 0.38 -4.88 -7.51
CA LEU A 512 1.76 -5.35 -7.33
C LEU A 512 1.85 -6.53 -6.36
N ALA A 513 1.02 -6.54 -5.31
CA ALA A 513 0.95 -7.61 -4.33
C ALA A 513 -0.49 -8.03 -4.05
N HIS A 514 -0.74 -9.34 -3.95
CA HIS A 514 -2.06 -9.88 -3.62
C HIS A 514 -2.48 -9.45 -2.22
N GLY A 515 -3.71 -8.97 -2.07
CA GLY A 515 -4.25 -8.46 -0.80
C GLY A 515 -3.94 -6.98 -0.53
N TYR A 516 -3.16 -6.31 -1.40
CA TYR A 516 -2.85 -4.89 -1.28
C TYR A 516 -3.42 -4.09 -2.47
N PRO A 517 -3.85 -2.83 -2.28
CA PRO A 517 -4.43 -1.99 -3.32
C PRO A 517 -3.38 -1.23 -4.18
N ILE A 518 -2.09 -1.49 -3.96
CA ILE A 518 -0.94 -0.85 -4.62
C ILE A 518 -0.83 -1.35 -6.07
N LEU A 519 -0.64 -0.44 -7.03
CA LEU A 519 -0.47 -0.76 -8.46
C LEU A 519 1.01 -0.83 -8.86
N GLU A 520 1.31 -1.33 -10.07
CA GLU A 520 2.67 -1.24 -10.65
C GLU A 520 3.01 0.18 -11.16
N ALA A 521 2.03 1.10 -11.22
CA ALA A 521 2.09 2.38 -11.93
C ALA A 521 2.61 3.57 -11.10
N GLU A 522 3.52 3.33 -10.14
CA GLU A 522 4.06 4.38 -9.27
C GLU A 522 5.58 4.47 -9.47
N TYR A 523 6.12 5.67 -9.78
CA TYR A 523 7.53 5.84 -10.17
C TYR A 523 8.44 6.35 -9.03
N CYS A 524 9.73 6.00 -9.10
CA CYS A 524 10.81 6.54 -8.27
C CYS A 524 12.21 6.17 -8.81
N GLU A 525 13.27 6.74 -8.23
CA GLU A 525 14.67 6.49 -8.62
C GLU A 525 15.20 5.09 -8.21
N SER A 526 14.73 4.49 -7.11
CA SER A 526 15.21 3.17 -6.68
C SER A 526 14.14 2.26 -6.06
N ALA A 527 14.35 0.94 -6.10
CA ALA A 527 13.37 -0.04 -5.62
C ALA A 527 13.01 0.14 -4.13
N ILE A 528 13.95 0.65 -3.30
CA ILE A 528 13.67 0.96 -1.90
C ILE A 528 12.78 2.21 -1.74
N ASP A 529 12.90 3.19 -2.64
CA ASP A 529 12.06 4.40 -2.67
C ASP A 529 10.60 4.01 -2.95
N PHE A 530 10.38 3.10 -3.92
CA PHE A 530 9.08 2.53 -4.20
C PHE A 530 8.54 1.77 -2.98
N ILE A 531 9.26 0.72 -2.56
CA ILE A 531 8.68 -0.33 -1.73
C ILE A 531 8.56 0.09 -0.27
N ALA A 532 9.46 0.96 0.19
CA ALA A 532 9.44 1.50 1.54
C ALA A 532 8.66 2.81 1.63
N ARG A 533 8.82 3.75 0.69
CA ARG A 533 8.33 5.15 0.87
C ARG A 533 7.13 5.53 0.02
N ARG A 534 7.06 5.15 -1.27
CA ARG A 534 5.88 5.45 -2.10
C ARG A 534 4.72 4.50 -1.76
N SER A 535 4.88 3.20 -2.00
CA SER A 535 3.82 2.20 -1.77
C SER A 535 3.62 1.81 -0.30
N ARG A 536 4.62 2.05 0.56
CA ARG A 536 4.67 1.64 1.98
C ARG A 536 4.61 0.12 2.22
N LEU A 537 4.67 -0.72 1.18
CA LEU A 537 4.52 -2.17 1.30
C LEU A 537 5.53 -2.81 2.29
N ALA A 538 6.77 -2.33 2.31
CA ALA A 538 7.80 -2.77 3.26
C ALA A 538 7.39 -2.58 4.73
N PHE A 539 6.67 -1.50 5.02
CA PHE A 539 6.18 -1.17 6.36
C PHE A 539 4.89 -1.93 6.70
N LEU A 540 4.16 -2.46 5.70
CA LEU A 540 2.90 -3.18 5.93
C LEU A 540 3.09 -4.69 6.04
N ASP A 541 3.96 -5.28 5.21
CA ASP A 541 4.11 -6.72 5.06
C ASP A 541 5.43 -7.04 4.34
N THR A 542 6.40 -7.54 5.10
CA THR A 542 7.75 -7.85 4.60
C THR A 542 7.76 -9.03 3.61
N ASP A 543 6.86 -10.00 3.78
CA ASP A 543 6.70 -11.15 2.88
C ASP A 543 6.04 -10.74 1.54
N ALA A 544 5.09 -9.80 1.57
CA ALA A 544 4.50 -9.23 0.36
C ALA A 544 5.49 -8.32 -0.38
N ALA A 545 6.24 -7.49 0.35
CA ALA A 545 7.30 -6.68 -0.22
C ALA A 545 8.38 -7.54 -0.89
N SER A 546 8.87 -8.58 -0.21
CA SER A 546 9.89 -9.49 -0.78
C SER A 546 9.43 -10.18 -2.06
N ARG A 547 8.14 -10.51 -2.19
CA ARG A 547 7.55 -11.08 -3.42
C ARG A 547 7.30 -10.05 -4.52
N ALA A 548 7.02 -8.80 -4.16
CA ALA A 548 6.84 -7.70 -5.10
C ALA A 548 8.17 -7.17 -5.67
N LEU A 549 9.24 -7.21 -4.88
CA LEU A 549 10.54 -6.60 -5.19
C LEU A 549 11.12 -6.98 -6.57
N PRO A 550 11.11 -8.26 -7.03
CA PRO A 550 11.62 -8.59 -8.36
C PRO A 550 10.87 -7.88 -9.50
N ARG A 551 9.55 -7.70 -9.35
CA ARG A 551 8.71 -7.00 -10.34
C ARG A 551 8.95 -5.49 -10.33
N VAL A 552 9.18 -4.90 -9.14
CA VAL A 552 9.59 -3.49 -9.01
C VAL A 552 10.94 -3.25 -9.70
N ILE A 553 11.91 -4.14 -9.46
CA ILE A 553 13.24 -4.06 -10.08
C ILE A 553 13.15 -4.24 -11.60
N GLU A 554 12.32 -5.16 -12.10
CA GLU A 554 12.09 -5.35 -13.55
C GLU A 554 11.60 -4.06 -14.21
N ILE A 555 10.58 -3.41 -13.63
CA ILE A 555 10.01 -2.15 -14.13
C ILE A 555 11.06 -1.04 -14.09
N LEU A 556 11.70 -0.80 -12.93
CA LEU A 556 12.71 0.24 -12.79
C LEU A 556 13.92 0.03 -13.71
N ALA A 557 14.37 -1.22 -13.91
CA ALA A 557 15.46 -1.52 -14.84
C ALA A 557 15.08 -1.19 -16.29
N SER A 558 13.81 -1.39 -16.69
CA SER A 558 13.33 -0.98 -18.02
C SER A 558 13.21 0.53 -18.18
N GLU A 559 12.72 1.27 -17.18
CA GLU A 559 12.61 2.74 -17.23
C GLU A 559 13.99 3.41 -17.26
N HIS A 560 14.86 3.07 -16.30
CA HIS A 560 16.19 3.66 -16.15
C HIS A 560 17.21 3.16 -17.18
N ASN A 561 16.81 2.24 -18.06
CA ASN A 561 17.71 1.56 -19.00
C ASN A 561 18.97 1.00 -18.29
N TRP A 562 18.78 0.42 -17.09
CA TRP A 562 19.85 -0.28 -16.41
C TRP A 562 20.32 -1.41 -17.33
N MET A 563 21.51 -1.25 -17.93
CA MET A 563 22.11 -2.28 -18.76
C MET A 563 22.10 -3.61 -17.99
N ILE A 564 22.08 -4.73 -18.70
CA ILE A 564 22.14 -6.10 -18.13
C ILE A 564 23.52 -6.39 -17.45
N ARG A 565 24.29 -5.34 -17.13
CA ARG A 565 25.23 -5.33 -16.01
C ARG A 565 24.43 -5.42 -14.71
N GLY A 566 24.12 -6.65 -14.30
CA GLY A 566 23.34 -6.95 -13.11
C GLY A 566 23.79 -6.25 -11.82
N ARG A 567 25.01 -5.69 -11.76
CA ARG A 567 25.57 -4.94 -10.62
C ARG A 567 24.62 -3.87 -10.02
N GLN A 568 23.90 -3.08 -10.82
CA GLN A 568 23.03 -2.02 -10.28
C GLN A 568 21.73 -2.61 -9.72
N ALA A 569 21.04 -3.46 -10.47
CA ALA A 569 19.88 -4.22 -10.00
C ALA A 569 20.20 -5.12 -8.79
N TYR A 570 21.40 -5.71 -8.74
CA TYR A 570 21.93 -6.53 -7.65
C TYR A 570 22.35 -5.69 -6.45
N MET A 571 22.85 -4.46 -6.63
CA MET A 571 23.09 -3.52 -5.54
C MET A 571 21.80 -2.98 -4.96
N SER A 572 20.78 -2.66 -5.79
CA SER A 572 19.44 -2.34 -5.29
C SER A 572 18.81 -3.54 -4.60
N TYR A 573 18.89 -4.73 -5.18
CA TYR A 573 18.40 -5.96 -4.55
C TYR A 573 19.13 -6.25 -3.24
N ASN A 574 20.45 -6.09 -3.14
CA ASN A 574 21.21 -6.33 -1.90
C ASN A 574 21.06 -5.21 -0.88
N LYS A 575 20.92 -3.94 -1.27
CA LYS A 575 20.65 -2.82 -0.35
C LYS A 575 19.25 -2.98 0.26
N VAL A 576 18.28 -3.42 -0.54
CA VAL A 576 16.95 -3.81 -0.07
C VAL A 576 17.05 -5.09 0.77
N ALA A 577 17.59 -6.19 0.24
CA ALA A 577 17.66 -7.48 0.93
C ALA A 577 18.39 -7.38 2.27
N LYS A 578 19.48 -6.62 2.40
CA LYS A 578 20.10 -6.34 3.71
C LYS A 578 19.14 -5.61 4.64
N ALA A 579 18.57 -4.48 4.21
CA ALA A 579 17.58 -3.74 4.99
C ALA A 579 16.28 -4.52 5.29
N PHE A 580 16.10 -5.71 4.72
CA PHE A 580 14.99 -6.64 5.00
C PHE A 580 15.44 -7.91 5.77
N ASP A 581 16.66 -8.43 5.58
CA ASP A 581 17.31 -9.49 6.38
C ASP A 581 17.55 -8.96 7.82
N GLU A 582 18.04 -7.72 7.93
CA GLU A 582 18.24 -6.96 9.17
C GLU A 582 16.89 -6.59 9.84
N ASN A 583 15.76 -6.83 9.17
CA ASN A 583 14.39 -6.70 9.73
C ASN A 583 13.66 -8.06 9.87
N GLN A 584 14.34 -9.21 9.70
CA GLN A 584 13.69 -10.53 9.69
C GLN A 584 14.11 -11.45 10.85
N LEU A 585 13.13 -11.65 11.71
CA LEU A 585 12.81 -12.90 12.40
C LEU A 585 13.35 -14.20 11.76
N SER A 586 14.03 -14.98 12.59
CA SER A 586 14.38 -16.40 12.40
C SER A 586 15.46 -16.72 11.34
N HIS A 587 16.63 -17.15 11.83
CA HIS A 587 17.79 -17.60 11.04
C HIS A 587 17.56 -18.80 10.09
N THR A 588 16.37 -19.41 10.06
CA THR A 588 16.14 -20.72 9.44
C THR A 588 15.75 -20.72 7.96
N ARG A 589 15.70 -19.56 7.26
CA ARG A 589 15.29 -19.48 5.84
C ARG A 589 16.33 -18.96 4.84
N GLN A 590 17.45 -18.38 5.31
CA GLN A 590 18.41 -17.67 4.45
C GLN A 590 19.07 -18.53 3.35
N SER A 591 19.40 -19.80 3.62
CA SER A 591 20.15 -20.63 2.67
C SER A 591 19.40 -21.02 1.38
N LYS A 592 18.06 -21.04 1.39
CA LYS A 592 17.26 -21.46 0.22
C LYS A 592 16.87 -20.31 -0.71
N MET A 593 16.70 -19.07 -0.23
CA MET A 593 16.28 -17.97 -1.12
C MET A 593 17.43 -17.38 -1.93
N ALA A 594 18.65 -17.34 -1.38
CA ALA A 594 19.84 -16.94 -2.12
C ALA A 594 20.09 -17.83 -3.36
N SER A 595 19.85 -19.14 -3.25
CA SER A 595 19.99 -20.06 -4.40
C SER A 595 18.89 -19.88 -5.45
N VAL A 596 17.66 -19.53 -5.04
CA VAL A 596 16.56 -19.23 -5.98
C VAL A 596 16.78 -17.92 -6.73
N ALA A 597 17.32 -16.88 -6.08
CA ALA A 597 17.70 -15.64 -6.74
C ALA A 597 18.86 -15.83 -7.73
N ALA A 598 19.88 -16.62 -7.35
CA ALA A 598 20.95 -17.03 -8.25
C ALA A 598 20.44 -17.84 -9.44
N ALA A 599 19.48 -18.75 -9.23
CA ALA A 599 18.84 -19.53 -10.30
C ALA A 599 17.98 -18.67 -11.22
N ALA A 600 17.29 -17.63 -10.71
CA ALA A 600 16.54 -16.69 -11.52
C ALA A 600 17.48 -15.84 -12.42
N LEU A 601 18.60 -15.35 -11.86
CA LEU A 601 19.64 -14.67 -12.62
C LEU A 601 20.32 -15.59 -13.66
N ALA A 602 20.55 -16.86 -13.34
CA ALA A 602 21.06 -17.85 -14.28
C ALA A 602 20.04 -18.20 -15.39
N SER A 603 18.74 -18.20 -15.09
CA SER A 603 17.70 -18.40 -16.11
C SER A 603 17.58 -17.23 -17.08
N LEU A 604 17.87 -16.01 -16.60
CA LEU A 604 17.94 -14.79 -17.41
C LEU A 604 19.18 -14.75 -18.32
N SER A 605 20.30 -15.38 -17.94
CA SER A 605 21.47 -15.51 -18.81
C SER A 605 21.40 -16.70 -19.78
N SER A 606 20.65 -17.77 -19.45
CA SER A 606 20.51 -18.96 -20.30
C SER A 606 19.61 -18.77 -21.54
N SER A 607 18.90 -17.65 -21.66
CA SER A 607 17.98 -17.36 -22.77
C SER A 607 18.66 -16.85 -24.06
N LEU A 608 20.00 -16.77 -24.07
CA LEU A 608 20.81 -16.19 -25.16
C LEU A 608 21.87 -17.13 -25.75
N SER A 609 21.88 -18.42 -25.39
CA SER A 609 22.89 -19.40 -25.83
C SER A 609 22.31 -20.69 -26.44
N SER A 610 21.29 -20.56 -27.30
CA SER A 610 20.70 -21.70 -28.04
C SER A 610 20.57 -21.47 -29.56
N SER A 611 21.56 -20.81 -30.16
CA SER A 611 21.82 -20.92 -31.61
C SER A 611 23.30 -20.69 -31.95
N LEU A 612 24.08 -21.78 -32.00
CA LEU A 612 25.19 -22.03 -32.93
C LEU A 612 25.88 -23.37 -32.62
N PHE A 613 26.58 -23.91 -33.62
CA PHE A 613 27.43 -25.12 -33.61
C PHE A 613 26.73 -26.48 -33.52
N SER A 614 26.39 -26.98 -34.71
CA SER A 614 26.33 -28.42 -34.99
C SER A 614 27.67 -28.91 -35.56
N LYS A 615 28.09 -30.09 -35.06
CA LYS A 615 29.05 -31.08 -35.60
C LYS A 615 30.49 -31.11 -35.02
N PRO A 616 31.06 -32.33 -34.83
CA PRO A 616 32.33 -32.53 -34.11
C PRO A 616 33.45 -33.17 -34.95
N SER A 617 34.69 -33.09 -34.45
CA SER A 617 35.73 -34.12 -34.66
C SER A 617 36.95 -33.87 -33.75
N LEU A 618 37.37 -34.92 -33.01
CA LEU A 618 38.76 -35.42 -32.77
C LEU A 618 39.92 -34.39 -32.64
N ALA A 619 40.89 -34.50 -31.71
CA ALA A 619 41.29 -35.61 -30.84
C ALA A 619 42.09 -35.14 -29.59
N LEU A 620 41.87 -35.86 -28.48
CA LEU A 620 42.83 -36.46 -27.53
C LEU A 620 44.23 -35.85 -27.22
N ILE A 621 44.49 -35.86 -25.90
CA ILE A 621 45.75 -36.05 -25.14
C ILE A 621 46.37 -34.80 -24.47
N PRO A 622 46.83 -34.90 -23.20
CA PRO A 622 46.99 -33.76 -22.28
C PRO A 622 48.44 -33.57 -21.80
N ILE A 623 48.66 -32.76 -20.74
CA ILE A 623 49.53 -33.02 -19.54
C ILE A 623 50.30 -31.77 -19.03
N ARG A 624 50.02 -31.38 -17.77
CA ARG A 624 50.88 -30.62 -16.81
C ARG A 624 51.35 -29.20 -17.23
N THR A 625 51.81 -28.28 -16.36
CA THR A 625 52.03 -28.28 -14.89
C THR A 625 51.88 -26.86 -14.30
N LEU A 626 51.67 -26.79 -12.97
CA LEU A 626 51.90 -25.62 -12.07
C LEU A 626 53.41 -25.22 -12.02
N PRO A 627 53.88 -24.17 -11.28
CA PRO A 627 53.20 -23.30 -10.30
C PRO A 627 53.54 -21.76 -10.34
N ARG A 628 52.86 -21.01 -9.45
CA ARG A 628 53.28 -19.84 -8.64
C ARG A 628 54.58 -19.08 -8.98
N ILE A 629 54.56 -17.74 -8.84
CA ILE A 629 55.17 -17.02 -7.69
C ILE A 629 54.70 -15.54 -7.62
N THR A 630 54.89 -14.96 -6.43
CA THR A 630 54.36 -13.73 -5.79
C THR A 630 54.86 -12.37 -6.27
N CYS A 631 54.05 -11.31 -6.02
CA CYS A 631 54.43 -9.90 -5.64
C CYS A 631 55.37 -9.11 -6.59
N SER A 632 55.41 -7.76 -6.61
CA SER A 632 55.06 -6.73 -5.62
C SER A 632 54.60 -5.40 -6.27
N LEU A 633 54.29 -4.37 -5.45
CA LEU A 633 53.90 -3.02 -5.86
C LEU A 633 55.08 -2.21 -6.43
N SER A 634 54.84 -1.23 -7.33
CA SER A 634 54.80 0.22 -6.97
C SER A 634 54.66 1.22 -8.16
N THR A 635 53.75 2.19 -7.98
CA THR A 635 53.81 3.65 -8.34
C THR A 635 54.22 4.20 -9.72
N SER A 636 53.40 5.19 -10.19
CA SER A 636 53.73 6.35 -11.07
C SER A 636 54.20 6.10 -12.53
N SER A 637 53.93 6.94 -13.53
CA SER A 637 53.13 8.19 -13.66
C SER A 637 52.90 8.54 -15.16
N SER A 638 52.32 9.72 -15.44
CA SER A 638 52.41 10.50 -16.69
C SER A 638 51.78 9.98 -18.00
N SER A 639 50.70 10.66 -18.39
CA SER A 639 50.43 11.24 -19.72
C SER A 639 51.26 10.79 -20.94
N SER A 640 50.58 10.43 -22.02
CA SER A 640 50.54 11.27 -23.23
C SER A 640 49.44 10.84 -24.21
N SER A 641 48.99 11.81 -25.01
CA SER A 641 48.04 11.67 -26.11
C SER A 641 48.67 11.04 -27.35
N LEU A 642 47.89 10.26 -28.10
CA LEU A 642 48.13 10.00 -29.53
C LEU A 642 46.80 9.80 -30.25
N GLU A 643 46.47 10.72 -31.15
CA GLU A 643 45.43 10.55 -32.17
C GLU A 643 45.97 9.65 -33.30
N PHE A 644 45.09 9.03 -34.09
CA PHE A 644 45.30 8.97 -35.55
C PHE A 644 43.97 8.88 -36.32
N ASN A 645 43.85 9.72 -37.35
CA ASN A 645 42.73 9.81 -38.29
C ASN A 645 42.74 8.71 -39.36
N ILE A 646 41.61 8.55 -40.08
CA ILE A 646 41.53 8.41 -41.55
C ILE A 646 40.08 8.69 -42.01
N THR A 647 39.92 9.35 -43.16
CA THR A 647 38.64 9.97 -43.60
C THR A 647 38.42 9.89 -45.13
N PHE A 648 37.15 10.01 -45.55
CA PHE A 648 36.59 10.33 -46.90
C PHE A 648 36.27 9.12 -47.83
N ALA A 649 35.30 9.14 -48.77
CA ALA A 649 34.53 10.23 -49.41
C ALA A 649 33.08 9.78 -49.90
N PRO A 650 32.21 10.66 -50.49
CA PRO A 650 30.76 10.43 -50.77
C PRO A 650 30.45 10.03 -52.26
N SER A 651 29.23 10.00 -52.87
CA SER A 651 27.92 10.70 -52.68
C SER A 651 26.73 10.15 -53.56
N LYS A 652 25.53 10.77 -53.44
CA LYS A 652 24.42 10.93 -54.46
C LYS A 652 23.38 9.77 -54.69
N PRO A 653 22.21 9.99 -55.36
CA PRO A 653 21.02 10.63 -54.77
C PRO A 653 19.65 9.91 -55.02
N LYS A 654 18.54 10.42 -54.44
CA LYS A 654 17.16 9.90 -54.60
C LYS A 654 16.47 10.30 -55.93
N PRO A 655 15.54 9.48 -56.47
CA PRO A 655 14.42 9.94 -57.30
C PRO A 655 13.14 10.23 -56.47
N LYS A 656 12.21 11.02 -57.01
CA LYS A 656 10.89 11.38 -56.44
C LYS A 656 9.75 10.72 -57.24
N LEU A 657 8.59 10.51 -56.59
CA LEU A 657 7.26 10.53 -57.22
C LEU A 657 6.16 10.85 -56.17
N LYS A 658 5.03 11.39 -56.63
CA LYS A 658 3.82 11.85 -55.89
C LYS A 658 2.60 10.99 -56.36
N PRO A 659 1.34 11.26 -55.94
CA PRO A 659 0.75 11.29 -54.59
C PRO A 659 -0.46 10.32 -54.50
N ASP A 660 -1.41 10.59 -53.59
CA ASP A 660 -2.81 10.08 -53.51
C ASP A 660 -3.10 8.80 -52.70
N SER A 661 -3.46 8.98 -51.43
CA SER A 661 -4.86 8.88 -50.95
C SER A 661 -4.92 9.33 -49.49
N ALA A 662 -6.04 9.92 -49.03
CA ALA A 662 -6.09 10.64 -47.76
C ALA A 662 -5.88 9.75 -46.52
N GLU A 663 -4.89 10.08 -45.69
CA GLU A 663 -4.83 9.66 -44.29
C GLU A 663 -5.61 10.65 -43.41
N PRO A 664 -6.26 10.20 -42.32
CA PRO A 664 -6.97 11.08 -41.39
C PRO A 664 -6.00 11.94 -40.57
N ASP A 665 -6.47 13.13 -40.19
CA ASP A 665 -5.73 14.17 -39.49
C ASP A 665 -5.06 13.69 -38.18
N PRO A 666 -3.72 13.76 -38.06
CA PRO A 666 -3.00 13.36 -36.84
C PRO A 666 -3.27 14.25 -35.63
N GLU A 667 -3.74 15.49 -35.80
CA GLU A 667 -3.88 16.45 -34.69
C GLU A 667 -5.08 16.12 -33.77
N ALA A 668 -6.03 15.29 -34.21
CA ALA A 668 -7.19 14.87 -33.43
C ALA A 668 -6.87 13.94 -32.23
N LEU A 669 -5.62 13.53 -32.04
CA LEU A 669 -5.17 12.65 -30.95
C LEU A 669 -4.24 13.31 -29.92
N ALA A 670 -3.92 14.61 -30.09
CA ALA A 670 -2.95 15.35 -29.27
C ALA A 670 -3.47 15.82 -27.89
N GLY A 671 -4.39 15.07 -27.27
CA GLY A 671 -5.02 15.38 -25.99
C GLY A 671 -4.59 14.48 -24.83
N GLN A 672 -3.30 14.17 -24.69
CA GLN A 672 -2.82 13.21 -23.68
C GLN A 672 -2.40 13.88 -22.36
N LEU A 673 -3.18 13.60 -21.31
CA LEU A 673 -2.87 13.90 -19.91
C LEU A 673 -1.87 12.87 -19.36
N ILE A 674 -0.67 13.30 -18.91
CA ILE A 674 0.47 12.40 -18.64
C ILE A 674 1.30 12.85 -17.42
N ILE A 675 1.53 11.99 -16.41
CA ILE A 675 2.68 11.95 -15.46
C ILE A 675 3.41 13.24 -14.98
N PRO A 676 3.46 13.63 -13.69
CA PRO A 676 4.64 14.27 -13.09
C PRO A 676 5.85 13.31 -13.03
N TRP A 677 6.58 13.10 -14.12
CA TRP A 677 7.82 12.31 -14.05
C TRP A 677 8.92 13.13 -13.37
N ILE A 678 9.01 13.09 -12.04
CA ILE A 678 10.19 13.59 -11.31
C ILE A 678 11.35 12.68 -11.67
N ILE A 679 12.21 13.15 -12.57
CA ILE A 679 13.42 12.45 -13.00
C ILE A 679 14.62 13.37 -12.88
N ARG A 680 15.78 12.80 -12.60
CA ARG A 680 17.06 13.49 -12.79
C ARG A 680 17.33 13.66 -14.29
N GLY A 681 17.43 14.90 -14.76
CA GLY A 681 17.88 15.20 -16.12
C GLY A 681 19.36 14.90 -16.32
N GLU A 682 19.84 14.89 -17.56
CA GLU A 682 21.28 14.71 -17.89
C GLU A 682 22.17 15.82 -17.27
N ASP A 683 21.57 16.96 -16.89
CA ASP A 683 22.14 18.08 -16.15
C ASP A 683 22.10 17.94 -14.62
N GLY A 684 21.62 16.80 -14.09
CA GLY A 684 21.56 16.52 -12.64
C GLY A 684 20.38 17.16 -11.91
N ASN A 685 19.64 18.08 -12.53
CA ASN A 685 18.46 18.71 -11.94
C ASN A 685 17.24 17.78 -11.97
N LEU A 686 16.40 17.84 -10.93
CA LEU A 686 15.06 17.24 -11.02
C LEU A 686 14.19 18.02 -12.00
N LYS A 687 13.72 17.34 -13.04
CA LYS A 687 12.74 17.81 -14.01
C LYS A 687 11.46 17.03 -13.82
N LEU A 688 10.33 17.66 -14.10
CA LEU A 688 9.02 17.02 -14.03
C LEU A 688 8.53 16.83 -15.47
N GLN A 689 8.94 15.76 -16.14
CA GLN A 689 8.52 15.56 -17.53
C GLN A 689 7.05 15.15 -17.59
N SER A 690 6.33 15.63 -18.59
CA SER A 690 4.93 15.27 -18.88
C SER A 690 4.83 14.24 -20.02
N HIS A 691 5.92 13.53 -20.33
CA HIS A 691 5.99 12.56 -21.43
C HIS A 691 6.93 11.42 -20.98
N PRO A 692 6.69 10.15 -21.34
CA PRO A 692 7.68 9.09 -21.11
C PRO A 692 8.98 9.42 -21.89
N PRO A 693 10.17 9.01 -21.41
CA PRO A 693 11.44 9.39 -22.02
C PRO A 693 11.48 9.07 -23.52
N ALA A 694 11.93 10.01 -24.37
CA ALA A 694 11.77 9.95 -25.83
C ALA A 694 12.30 8.67 -26.53
N ARG A 695 13.23 7.94 -25.89
CA ARG A 695 13.75 6.64 -26.38
C ARG A 695 12.73 5.49 -26.27
N PHE A 696 11.72 5.60 -25.39
CA PHE A 696 10.63 4.65 -25.26
C PHE A 696 9.74 4.60 -26.51
N LEU A 697 9.44 5.77 -27.10
CA LEU A 697 8.66 5.89 -28.34
C LEU A 697 9.39 5.23 -29.53
N GLN A 698 10.72 5.38 -29.62
CA GLN A 698 11.53 4.72 -30.66
C GLN A 698 11.53 3.17 -30.52
N ALA A 699 11.38 2.64 -29.31
CA ALA A 699 11.24 1.19 -29.07
C ALA A 699 9.87 0.64 -29.49
N ILE A 700 8.85 1.49 -29.62
CA ILE A 700 7.52 1.14 -30.14
C ILE A 700 7.53 1.15 -31.68
N GLU A 701 8.09 2.19 -32.30
CA GLU A 701 8.19 2.29 -33.77
C GLU A 701 8.99 1.12 -34.38
N THR A 702 10.10 0.73 -33.74
CA THR A 702 10.98 -0.36 -34.22
C THR A 702 10.32 -1.73 -34.20
N LYS A 703 9.27 -1.95 -33.39
CA LYS A 703 8.49 -3.21 -33.39
C LYS A 703 7.42 -3.28 -34.50
N SER A 704 7.13 -2.18 -35.18
CA SER A 704 6.09 -2.14 -36.23
C SER A 704 6.56 -2.72 -37.58
N LYS A 705 7.88 -2.77 -37.84
CA LYS A 705 8.46 -3.12 -39.16
C LYS A 705 9.02 -4.53 -39.29
N THR A 706 8.22 -5.56 -38.97
CA THR A 706 8.53 -6.95 -39.37
C THR A 706 7.29 -7.77 -39.76
N LYS A 707 6.91 -7.68 -41.04
CA LYS A 707 6.00 -8.63 -41.72
C LYS A 707 6.60 -9.09 -43.05
N LYS A 708 7.09 -10.35 -43.09
CA LYS A 708 7.23 -11.17 -44.32
C LYS A 708 6.71 -12.57 -43.95
N LYS A 709 5.56 -12.96 -44.51
CA LYS A 709 5.38 -13.66 -45.80
C LYS A 709 5.77 -15.14 -45.70
N LYS A 710 4.76 -16.01 -45.63
CA LYS A 710 4.85 -17.43 -45.97
C LYS A 710 3.66 -17.79 -46.86
N GLU A 711 3.97 -18.28 -48.04
CA GLU A 711 3.05 -18.91 -48.98
C GLU A 711 2.99 -20.42 -48.71
N GLY A 712 1.98 -21.10 -49.25
CA GLY A 712 1.76 -22.54 -49.08
C GLY A 712 0.28 -22.83 -48.92
N ALA A 713 -0.40 -23.13 -50.02
CA ALA A 713 -1.86 -23.21 -50.08
C ALA A 713 -2.36 -24.66 -50.21
N GLU A 714 -3.56 -24.92 -49.69
CA GLU A 714 -4.46 -25.89 -50.31
C GLU A 714 -5.95 -25.49 -50.17
N LYS A 715 -6.76 -26.08 -51.06
CA LYS A 715 -8.13 -25.67 -51.49
C LYS A 715 -9.21 -26.45 -50.68
N ARG A 716 -10.52 -26.15 -50.63
CA ARG A 716 -11.39 -25.10 -51.21
C ARG A 716 -12.78 -25.12 -50.48
N VAL A 717 -13.37 -23.94 -50.30
CA VAL A 717 -14.81 -23.56 -50.57
C VAL A 717 -15.92 -23.85 -49.53
N PRO A 718 -16.96 -22.99 -49.42
CA PRO A 718 -17.69 -22.77 -48.16
C PRO A 718 -19.22 -23.02 -48.21
N THR A 719 -19.87 -23.11 -47.05
CA THR A 719 -21.32 -22.85 -46.89
C THR A 719 -21.73 -22.42 -45.47
N ALA A 720 -22.48 -21.31 -45.41
CA ALA A 720 -23.48 -20.91 -44.39
C ALA A 720 -23.10 -20.73 -42.89
N GLU A 721 -23.13 -19.46 -42.45
CA GLU A 721 -23.75 -19.05 -41.17
C GLU A 721 -25.18 -18.50 -41.45
N PRO A 722 -26.06 -18.26 -40.45
CA PRO A 722 -26.12 -18.79 -39.08
C PRO A 722 -27.50 -19.38 -38.72
N LYS A 723 -27.64 -20.01 -37.54
CA LYS A 723 -28.90 -20.03 -36.76
C LYS A 723 -28.66 -20.35 -35.28
N TYR A 724 -29.25 -19.56 -34.39
CA TYR A 724 -28.97 -19.59 -32.95
C TYR A 724 -29.58 -20.79 -32.21
N SER A 725 -28.87 -21.36 -31.24
CA SER A 725 -29.31 -21.33 -29.83
C SER A 725 -28.17 -21.71 -28.86
N LYS A 726 -28.28 -21.30 -27.59
CA LYS A 726 -27.25 -21.49 -26.54
C LYS A 726 -27.03 -22.95 -26.09
N ALA A 727 -27.74 -23.95 -26.62
CA ALA A 727 -27.75 -25.32 -26.10
C ALA A 727 -26.62 -26.23 -26.63
N ALA A 728 -26.13 -26.03 -27.86
CA ALA A 728 -25.21 -26.97 -28.52
C ALA A 728 -23.79 -27.05 -27.90
N ARG A 729 -23.42 -26.11 -27.02
CA ARG A 729 -22.10 -26.09 -26.34
C ARG A 729 -21.94 -27.14 -25.23
N ARG A 730 -22.89 -28.08 -25.10
CA ARG A 730 -22.89 -29.15 -24.09
C ARG A 730 -22.15 -30.43 -24.50
N PHE A 731 -21.64 -30.52 -25.74
CA PHE A 731 -21.10 -31.78 -26.29
C PHE A 731 -19.57 -31.94 -26.27
N TYR A 732 -18.77 -30.86 -26.17
CA TYR A 732 -17.30 -30.98 -26.12
C TYR A 732 -16.78 -31.16 -24.68
N ASN A 733 -17.12 -32.31 -24.10
CA ASN A 733 -16.28 -32.98 -23.11
C ASN A 733 -15.47 -34.06 -23.85
N GLU A 734 -14.16 -34.08 -23.71
CA GLU A 734 -13.40 -35.26 -23.22
C GLU A 734 -11.89 -34.97 -23.18
N ASN A 735 -11.18 -35.69 -22.30
CA ASN A 735 -9.73 -35.68 -22.12
C ASN A 735 -9.07 -34.42 -21.47
N PHE A 736 -9.54 -34.03 -20.29
CA PHE A 736 -8.67 -33.37 -19.31
C PHE A 736 -7.90 -34.42 -18.50
N ARG A 737 -6.56 -34.34 -18.51
CA ARG A 737 -5.70 -35.06 -17.56
C ARG A 737 -5.76 -34.35 -16.20
N ASP A 738 -5.98 -35.09 -15.12
CA ASP A 738 -5.97 -34.52 -13.77
C ASP A 738 -4.64 -33.84 -13.43
N ALA A 739 -4.72 -32.68 -12.76
CA ALA A 739 -3.58 -31.84 -12.44
C ALA A 739 -3.00 -32.11 -11.04
N SER A 740 -1.71 -31.83 -10.86
CA SER A 740 -1.00 -32.01 -9.59
C SER A 740 -1.62 -31.19 -8.44
N GLN A 741 -1.99 -31.89 -7.36
CA GLN A 741 -2.69 -31.32 -6.21
C GLN A 741 -1.74 -31.17 -5.01
N ARG A 742 -2.00 -30.24 -4.08
CA ARG A 742 -1.19 -30.15 -2.84
C ARG A 742 -1.36 -31.42 -1.99
N LEU A 743 -0.26 -31.94 -1.44
CA LEU A 743 -0.24 -33.14 -0.59
C LEU A 743 -1.23 -33.02 0.58
N SER A 744 -1.29 -31.88 1.28
CA SER A 744 -2.27 -31.68 2.36
C SER A 744 -3.74 -31.73 1.92
N LYS A 745 -4.03 -31.42 0.66
CA LYS A 745 -5.36 -31.58 0.07
C LYS A 745 -5.64 -33.05 -0.27
N VAL A 746 -4.66 -33.79 -0.79
CA VAL A 746 -4.79 -35.22 -1.13
C VAL A 746 -4.96 -36.06 0.13
N LEU A 747 -4.21 -35.79 1.20
CA LEU A 747 -4.36 -36.45 2.49
C LEU A 747 -5.74 -36.19 3.13
N ALA A 748 -6.21 -34.94 3.10
CA ALA A 748 -7.54 -34.58 3.60
C ALA A 748 -8.67 -35.25 2.79
N ALA A 749 -8.59 -35.21 1.46
CA ALA A 749 -9.57 -35.86 0.58
C ALA A 749 -9.58 -37.39 0.68
N ALA A 750 -8.49 -37.99 1.17
CA ALA A 750 -8.38 -39.41 1.46
C ALA A 750 -8.82 -39.77 2.89
N GLY A 751 -9.36 -38.83 3.66
CA GLY A 751 -9.86 -39.05 5.01
C GLY A 751 -8.79 -39.26 6.09
N VAL A 752 -7.52 -38.93 5.81
CA VAL A 752 -6.40 -39.15 6.75
C VAL A 752 -6.51 -38.27 7.99
N ALA A 753 -6.76 -36.97 7.79
CA ALA A 753 -6.99 -35.98 8.84
C ALA A 753 -7.56 -34.69 8.23
N SER A 754 -7.95 -33.72 9.07
CA SER A 754 -8.28 -32.37 8.58
C SER A 754 -7.15 -31.78 7.72
N ARG A 755 -7.43 -30.80 6.86
CA ARG A 755 -6.38 -30.20 6.01
C ARG A 755 -5.23 -29.61 6.83
N ARG A 756 -5.48 -28.96 7.97
CA ARG A 756 -4.43 -28.46 8.89
C ARG A 756 -3.69 -29.58 9.60
N SER A 757 -4.40 -30.59 10.08
CA SER A 757 -3.81 -31.79 10.71
C SER A 757 -2.93 -32.57 9.72
N SER A 758 -3.31 -32.60 8.45
CA SER A 758 -2.52 -33.17 7.35
C SER A 758 -1.24 -32.37 7.10
N GLU A 759 -1.29 -31.03 7.21
CA GLU A 759 -0.08 -30.19 7.15
C GLU A 759 0.87 -30.47 8.32
N GLN A 760 0.33 -30.74 9.52
CA GLN A 760 1.13 -31.17 10.68
C GLN A 760 1.75 -32.56 10.47
N LEU A 761 1.00 -33.56 9.98
CA LEU A 761 1.54 -34.89 9.68
C LEU A 761 2.68 -34.82 8.64
N ILE A 762 2.57 -33.91 7.67
CA ILE A 762 3.66 -33.64 6.73
C ILE A 762 4.85 -33.03 7.49
N PHE A 763 4.66 -31.94 8.26
CA PHE A 763 5.75 -31.30 9.03
C PHE A 763 6.49 -32.26 9.98
N ASP A 764 5.75 -33.16 10.66
CA ASP A 764 6.29 -34.18 11.56
C ASP A 764 7.12 -35.26 10.84
N GLY A 765 7.25 -35.22 9.50
CA GLY A 765 7.94 -36.24 8.71
C GLY A 765 7.18 -37.57 8.61
N LYS A 766 5.91 -37.61 9.01
CA LYS A 766 5.08 -38.83 9.06
C LYS A 766 4.51 -39.24 7.69
N VAL A 767 4.81 -38.48 6.64
CA VAL A 767 4.31 -38.70 5.27
C VAL A 767 5.48 -38.95 4.32
N THR A 768 5.45 -40.03 3.56
CA THR A 768 6.41 -40.27 2.47
C THR A 768 5.70 -40.23 1.11
N VAL A 769 6.40 -39.73 0.09
CA VAL A 769 5.95 -39.72 -1.30
C VAL A 769 7.05 -40.33 -2.16
N ASN A 770 6.72 -41.38 -2.91
CA ASN A 770 7.64 -42.13 -3.76
C ASN A 770 8.91 -42.61 -3.02
N GLY A 771 8.76 -42.98 -1.74
CA GLY A 771 9.86 -43.43 -0.86
C GLY A 771 10.58 -42.31 -0.09
N SER A 772 10.38 -41.04 -0.45
CA SER A 772 11.03 -39.90 0.21
C SER A 772 10.14 -39.27 1.27
N VAL A 773 10.67 -39.05 2.48
CA VAL A 773 9.99 -38.31 3.56
C VAL A 773 9.69 -36.88 3.10
N CYS A 774 8.41 -36.50 3.10
CA CYS A 774 7.96 -35.16 2.76
C CYS A 774 7.67 -34.37 4.04
N ASN A 775 8.47 -33.33 4.29
CA ASN A 775 8.31 -32.40 5.41
C ASN A 775 7.76 -31.02 5.00
N THR A 776 7.38 -30.86 3.72
CA THR A 776 6.96 -29.58 3.14
C THR A 776 5.48 -29.64 2.73
N PRO A 777 4.54 -28.96 3.42
CA PRO A 777 3.10 -29.07 3.11
C PRO A 777 2.67 -28.47 1.77
N GLN A 778 3.55 -27.68 1.13
CA GLN A 778 3.34 -27.16 -0.22
C GLN A 778 3.64 -28.17 -1.32
N THR A 779 4.27 -29.33 -1.01
CA THR A 779 4.55 -30.39 -1.98
C THR A 779 3.30 -30.72 -2.79
N ARG A 780 3.45 -30.77 -4.12
CA ARG A 780 2.39 -31.22 -5.02
C ARG A 780 2.63 -32.68 -5.40
N VAL A 781 1.54 -33.43 -5.47
CA VAL A 781 1.50 -34.84 -5.85
C VAL A 781 0.38 -35.08 -6.85
N ASP A 782 0.59 -36.03 -7.74
CA ASP A 782 -0.41 -36.58 -8.64
C ASP A 782 -0.92 -37.90 -8.03
N PRO A 783 -2.13 -37.95 -7.44
CA PRO A 783 -2.63 -39.15 -6.77
C PRO A 783 -2.84 -40.37 -7.71
N GLY A 784 -2.84 -40.18 -9.04
CA GLY A 784 -2.86 -41.29 -9.99
C GLY A 784 -1.49 -41.95 -10.16
N ARG A 785 -0.42 -41.15 -10.06
CA ARG A 785 0.98 -41.57 -10.32
C ARG A 785 1.77 -41.83 -9.05
N ASP A 786 1.76 -40.89 -8.11
CA ASP A 786 2.58 -40.90 -6.92
C ASP A 786 2.09 -41.92 -5.88
N ILE A 787 3.04 -42.54 -5.17
CA ILE A 787 2.78 -43.48 -4.09
C ILE A 787 3.00 -42.74 -2.76
N ILE A 788 1.91 -42.53 -2.02
CA ILE A 788 1.91 -41.79 -0.76
C ILE A 788 1.74 -42.78 0.39
N TYR A 789 2.53 -42.65 1.45
CA TYR A 789 2.32 -43.34 2.73
C TYR A 789 2.17 -42.33 3.87
N VAL A 790 1.39 -42.67 4.88
CA VAL A 790 1.24 -41.92 6.14
C VAL A 790 1.41 -42.88 7.30
N ASN A 791 2.34 -42.61 8.23
CA ASN A 791 2.71 -43.52 9.33
C ASN A 791 2.99 -44.95 8.86
N GLY A 792 3.63 -45.12 7.69
CA GLY A 792 3.91 -46.42 7.07
C GLY A 792 2.74 -47.07 6.31
N ASN A 793 1.51 -46.54 6.40
CA ASN A 793 0.34 -47.06 5.70
C ASN A 793 0.15 -46.40 4.33
N ARG A 794 -0.04 -47.19 3.27
CA ARG A 794 -0.20 -46.70 1.89
C ARG A 794 -1.57 -46.05 1.68
N LEU A 795 -1.60 -44.87 1.10
CA LEU A 795 -2.83 -44.21 0.67
C LEU A 795 -3.49 -45.00 -0.49
N PRO A 796 -4.80 -45.31 -0.44
CA PRO A 796 -5.49 -45.92 -1.57
C PRO A 796 -5.53 -44.98 -2.78
N LYS A 797 -5.32 -45.52 -3.99
CA LYS A 797 -5.35 -44.75 -5.25
C LYS A 797 -6.73 -44.20 -5.62
N ARG A 798 -7.80 -44.72 -5.00
CA ARG A 798 -9.16 -44.21 -5.16
C ARG A 798 -9.55 -43.53 -3.85
N LEU A 799 -9.85 -42.23 -3.94
CA LEU A 799 -10.44 -41.47 -2.83
C LEU A 799 -11.85 -42.00 -2.53
N PRO A 800 -12.32 -41.92 -1.28
CA PRO A 800 -13.70 -42.27 -0.94
C PRO A 800 -14.70 -41.41 -1.73
N PRO A 801 -15.87 -41.95 -2.11
CA PRO A 801 -16.86 -41.20 -2.87
C PRO A 801 -17.41 -40.03 -2.04
N LYS A 802 -17.42 -38.82 -2.62
CA LYS A 802 -18.07 -37.66 -2.00
C LYS A 802 -19.57 -37.89 -1.88
N VAL A 803 -20.11 -37.72 -0.69
CA VAL A 803 -21.56 -37.73 -0.43
C VAL A 803 -22.04 -36.31 -0.16
N TYR A 804 -23.16 -35.97 -0.76
CA TYR A 804 -23.80 -34.68 -0.62
C TYR A 804 -25.13 -34.87 0.09
N LEU A 805 -25.32 -34.19 1.21
CA LEU A 805 -26.54 -34.24 2.01
C LEU A 805 -27.23 -32.88 2.00
N ALA A 806 -28.53 -32.86 1.71
CA ALA A 806 -29.36 -31.68 1.98
C ALA A 806 -29.92 -31.80 3.41
N LEU A 807 -29.65 -30.79 4.24
CA LEU A 807 -30.03 -30.72 5.65
C LEU A 807 -30.96 -29.54 5.90
N ASN A 808 -32.13 -29.78 6.50
CA ASN A 808 -32.97 -28.71 7.02
C ASN A 808 -32.47 -28.30 8.43
N LYS A 809 -31.42 -27.48 8.44
CA LYS A 809 -30.63 -27.15 9.62
C LYS A 809 -31.44 -26.36 10.69
N PRO A 810 -31.54 -26.84 11.95
CA PRO A 810 -32.18 -26.11 13.04
C PRO A 810 -31.47 -24.80 13.40
N LYS A 811 -32.22 -23.84 13.97
CA LYS A 811 -31.68 -22.59 14.52
C LYS A 811 -30.72 -22.91 15.68
N GLY A 812 -29.54 -22.28 15.70
CA GLY A 812 -28.55 -22.43 16.77
C GLY A 812 -27.56 -23.60 16.62
N TYR A 813 -27.58 -24.33 15.50
CA TYR A 813 -26.52 -25.29 15.15
C TYR A 813 -25.45 -24.62 14.28
N ILE A 814 -24.19 -25.09 14.33
CA ILE A 814 -23.08 -24.56 13.51
C ILE A 814 -22.42 -25.63 12.62
N CYS A 815 -21.87 -25.21 11.48
CA CYS A 815 -21.23 -26.11 10.51
C CYS A 815 -19.73 -26.31 10.79
N ALA A 816 -19.36 -26.59 12.04
CA ALA A 816 -17.99 -26.81 12.49
C ALA A 816 -17.90 -28.02 13.42
N SER A 817 -16.75 -28.70 13.45
CA SER A 817 -16.47 -29.81 14.37
C SER A 817 -15.92 -29.28 15.70
N GLY A 818 -16.37 -29.82 16.82
CA GLY A 818 -15.82 -29.54 18.16
C GLY A 818 -16.69 -28.76 19.16
N GLU A 819 -17.95 -28.45 18.84
CA GLU A 819 -18.86 -27.73 19.76
C GLU A 819 -20.15 -28.51 20.06
N ASN A 820 -20.75 -28.25 21.24
CA ASN A 820 -21.95 -28.91 21.78
C ASN A 820 -23.22 -28.80 20.90
N LYS A 821 -23.23 -27.98 19.84
CA LYS A 821 -24.31 -27.87 18.84
C LYS A 821 -23.78 -27.89 17.41
N SER A 822 -22.83 -28.78 17.14
CA SER A 822 -22.37 -29.06 15.78
C SER A 822 -23.47 -29.67 14.93
N VAL A 823 -23.53 -29.30 13.66
CA VAL A 823 -24.32 -29.98 12.62
C VAL A 823 -23.97 -31.46 12.50
N LEU A 824 -22.77 -31.90 12.93
CA LEU A 824 -22.36 -33.30 12.90
C LEU A 824 -23.20 -34.21 13.79
N SER A 825 -23.74 -33.73 14.92
CA SER A 825 -24.61 -34.56 15.77
C SER A 825 -25.95 -34.91 15.10
N LEU A 826 -26.38 -34.11 14.11
CA LEU A 826 -27.56 -34.39 13.27
C LEU A 826 -27.31 -35.49 12.22
N PHE A 827 -26.07 -35.99 12.13
CA PHE A 827 -25.65 -37.04 11.20
C PHE A 827 -25.12 -38.29 11.92
N GLU A 828 -25.17 -38.38 13.26
CA GLU A 828 -24.60 -39.52 13.99
C GLU A 828 -25.12 -40.88 13.53
N ASP A 829 -26.42 -41.02 13.30
CA ASP A 829 -26.99 -42.30 12.85
C ASP A 829 -26.63 -42.65 11.41
N TYR A 830 -26.40 -41.63 10.57
CA TYR A 830 -25.84 -41.83 9.24
C TYR A 830 -24.39 -42.33 9.35
N LEU A 831 -23.56 -41.65 10.15
CA LEU A 831 -22.15 -41.97 10.37
C LEU A 831 -21.94 -43.35 11.03
N LYS A 832 -22.79 -43.76 11.99
CA LYS A 832 -22.81 -45.12 12.57
C LYS A 832 -23.01 -46.24 11.53
N THR A 833 -23.63 -45.93 10.39
CA THR A 833 -23.80 -46.87 9.26
C THR A 833 -22.82 -46.66 8.12
N TRP A 834 -21.98 -45.62 8.19
CA TRP A 834 -21.04 -45.25 7.15
C TRP A 834 -19.86 -46.22 7.06
N ASP A 835 -19.18 -46.51 8.17
CA ASP A 835 -18.02 -47.42 8.21
C ASP A 835 -18.36 -48.86 7.77
N LYS A 836 -19.65 -49.24 7.87
CA LYS A 836 -20.17 -50.53 7.37
C LYS A 836 -20.38 -50.57 5.85
N ARG A 837 -20.27 -49.44 5.17
CA ARG A 837 -20.57 -49.28 3.73
C ARG A 837 -19.41 -48.67 2.93
N ASN A 838 -18.60 -47.81 3.54
CA ASN A 838 -17.46 -47.14 2.92
C ASN A 838 -16.33 -46.99 3.95
N SER A 839 -15.07 -47.11 3.51
CA SER A 839 -13.89 -46.92 4.37
C SER A 839 -13.46 -45.45 4.43
N GLY A 840 -13.37 -44.88 5.63
CA GLY A 840 -12.77 -43.55 5.90
C GLY A 840 -13.80 -42.44 6.18
N ILE A 841 -13.35 -41.32 6.75
CA ILE A 841 -14.23 -40.23 7.23
C ILE A 841 -14.68 -39.32 6.05
N PRO A 842 -15.98 -38.94 5.95
CA PRO A 842 -16.44 -38.00 4.93
C PRO A 842 -15.84 -36.59 5.04
N ASP A 843 -15.46 -35.98 3.92
CA ASP A 843 -14.99 -34.60 3.83
C ASP A 843 -16.16 -33.58 3.94
N HIS A 844 -15.87 -32.34 4.36
CA HIS A 844 -16.88 -31.32 4.71
C HIS A 844 -16.64 -29.96 4.03
N ASP A 845 -16.92 -29.88 2.74
CA ASP A 845 -17.00 -28.61 1.98
C ASP A 845 -18.44 -28.06 1.97
N TYR A 846 -18.63 -26.75 2.20
CA TYR A 846 -19.94 -26.08 2.14
C TYR A 846 -19.92 -24.88 1.18
N LEU A 847 -20.91 -24.79 0.27
CA LEU A 847 -21.09 -23.65 -0.64
C LEU A 847 -22.58 -23.49 -1.01
N LEU A 848 -23.09 -22.25 -1.07
CA LEU A 848 -24.45 -21.94 -1.53
C LEU A 848 -24.51 -20.58 -2.23
N LEU A 849 -24.53 -20.59 -3.56
CA LEU A 849 -24.98 -19.51 -4.43
C LEU A 849 -25.90 -20.13 -5.49
N ALA A 850 -27.21 -19.90 -5.40
CA ALA A 850 -28.21 -20.42 -6.33
C ALA A 850 -29.55 -19.69 -6.13
N VAL A 851 -30.27 -19.44 -7.23
CA VAL A 851 -31.61 -18.84 -7.23
C VAL A 851 -32.57 -19.60 -6.29
N LEU A 852 -33.32 -18.88 -5.47
CA LEU A 852 -34.17 -19.43 -4.42
C LEU A 852 -35.65 -19.15 -4.74
N ILE A 853 -36.50 -20.17 -4.56
CA ILE A 853 -37.96 -20.00 -4.69
C ILE A 853 -38.61 -20.22 -3.33
N TYR A 854 -39.44 -19.26 -2.93
CA TYR A 854 -40.21 -19.24 -1.71
C TYR A 854 -41.71 -19.29 -2.00
N ILE A 855 -42.46 -19.92 -1.09
CA ILE A 855 -43.91 -19.79 -0.98
C ILE A 855 -44.21 -19.18 0.39
N ALA A 856 -44.87 -18.03 0.40
CA ALA A 856 -45.34 -17.35 1.59
C ALA A 856 -46.87 -17.46 1.69
N ALA A 857 -47.41 -18.01 2.78
CA ALA A 857 -48.82 -17.89 3.11
C ALA A 857 -49.05 -16.59 3.89
N ILE A 858 -50.04 -15.82 3.47
CA ILE A 858 -50.27 -14.43 3.89
C ILE A 858 -51.51 -14.33 4.78
N GLU A 859 -51.47 -13.43 5.76
CA GLU A 859 -52.64 -12.99 6.53
C GLU A 859 -53.44 -11.94 5.75
N GLY A 860 -54.77 -12.07 5.73
CA GLY A 860 -55.66 -11.14 5.02
C GLY A 860 -55.69 -11.31 3.50
N VAL A 861 -56.07 -10.25 2.78
CA VAL A 861 -56.32 -10.24 1.33
C VAL A 861 -55.15 -9.62 0.56
N VAL A 862 -54.63 -10.32 -0.45
CA VAL A 862 -53.58 -9.80 -1.34
C VAL A 862 -54.19 -8.97 -2.47
N SER A 863 -53.85 -7.69 -2.54
CA SER A 863 -54.25 -6.80 -3.64
C SER A 863 -53.16 -6.72 -4.73
N LYS A 864 -53.54 -6.26 -5.93
CA LYS A 864 -52.57 -5.98 -7.02
C LYS A 864 -51.53 -4.90 -6.63
N ARG A 865 -51.88 -3.98 -5.73
CA ARG A 865 -50.94 -2.98 -5.20
C ARG A 865 -49.84 -3.62 -4.35
N HIS A 866 -50.17 -4.62 -3.54
CA HIS A 866 -49.16 -5.33 -2.73
C HIS A 866 -48.19 -6.11 -3.63
N LEU A 867 -48.68 -6.75 -4.70
CA LEU A 867 -47.82 -7.45 -5.67
C LEU A 867 -46.84 -6.50 -6.37
N LEU A 868 -47.29 -5.29 -6.74
CA LEU A 868 -46.42 -4.25 -7.31
C LEU A 868 -45.36 -3.79 -6.31
N ALA A 869 -45.74 -3.46 -5.07
CA ALA A 869 -44.80 -3.02 -4.04
C ALA A 869 -43.71 -4.07 -3.71
N ILE A 870 -44.04 -5.37 -3.65
CA ILE A 870 -43.03 -6.42 -3.47
C ILE A 870 -42.12 -6.52 -4.71
N SER A 871 -42.66 -6.33 -5.92
CA SER A 871 -41.91 -6.42 -7.18
C SER A 871 -40.98 -5.23 -7.43
N GLU A 872 -41.36 -4.03 -6.98
CA GLU A 872 -40.51 -2.83 -6.99
C GLU A 872 -39.32 -2.96 -6.05
N GLY A 873 -39.42 -3.83 -5.03
CA GLY A 873 -38.36 -4.10 -4.07
C GLY A 873 -38.40 -3.19 -2.85
N THR A 874 -37.43 -3.33 -1.95
CA THR A 874 -37.32 -2.49 -0.76
C THR A 874 -35.89 -2.37 -0.29
N VAL A 875 -35.58 -1.31 0.46
CA VAL A 875 -34.24 -1.13 1.06
C VAL A 875 -34.17 -1.92 2.37
N ILE A 876 -33.27 -2.90 2.43
CA ILE A 876 -33.00 -3.74 3.60
C ILE A 876 -31.52 -3.55 3.96
N GLU A 877 -31.23 -3.13 5.18
CA GLU A 877 -29.85 -2.93 5.68
C GLU A 877 -28.98 -2.02 4.76
N GLY A 878 -29.62 -1.05 4.10
CA GLY A 878 -28.98 -0.11 3.17
C GLY A 878 -28.80 -0.62 1.73
N VAL A 879 -29.22 -1.84 1.42
CA VAL A 879 -29.18 -2.44 0.08
C VAL A 879 -30.59 -2.49 -0.52
N HIS A 880 -30.76 -2.08 -1.76
CA HIS A 880 -32.03 -2.20 -2.47
C HIS A 880 -32.23 -3.64 -2.97
N CYS A 881 -33.15 -4.38 -2.33
CA CYS A 881 -33.45 -5.76 -2.65
C CYS A 881 -34.67 -5.84 -3.57
N THR A 882 -34.50 -6.35 -4.79
CA THR A 882 -35.60 -6.63 -5.74
C THR A 882 -35.73 -8.14 -5.97
N PRO A 883 -36.94 -8.73 -5.92
CA PRO A 883 -37.16 -10.11 -6.32
C PRO A 883 -37.15 -10.27 -7.85
N ASP A 884 -36.78 -11.47 -8.32
CA ASP A 884 -36.80 -11.81 -9.75
C ASP A 884 -38.25 -11.96 -10.26
N SER A 885 -39.17 -12.42 -9.40
CA SER A 885 -40.62 -12.41 -9.65
C SER A 885 -41.45 -12.61 -8.38
N VAL A 886 -42.69 -12.10 -8.42
CA VAL A 886 -43.72 -12.25 -7.38
C VAL A 886 -45.05 -12.61 -8.04
N GLU A 887 -45.66 -13.73 -7.64
CA GLU A 887 -46.92 -14.22 -8.21
C GLU A 887 -47.89 -14.67 -7.12
N LEU A 888 -49.16 -14.28 -7.23
CA LEU A 888 -50.24 -14.85 -6.42
C LEU A 888 -50.59 -16.25 -6.96
N LEU A 889 -50.50 -17.26 -6.11
CA LEU A 889 -50.85 -18.63 -6.46
C LEU A 889 -52.37 -18.85 -6.41
N PRO A 890 -52.94 -19.73 -7.25
CA PRO A 890 -54.33 -20.13 -7.17
C PRO A 890 -54.71 -20.64 -5.78
N GLN A 891 -55.90 -20.26 -5.32
CA GLN A 891 -56.50 -20.77 -4.10
C GLN A 891 -56.83 -22.25 -4.28
N GLN A 892 -56.43 -23.09 -3.32
CA GLN A 892 -56.75 -24.51 -3.33
C GLN A 892 -57.88 -24.80 -2.33
N PRO A 893 -58.74 -25.80 -2.57
CA PRO A 893 -59.94 -26.05 -1.73
C PRO A 893 -59.63 -26.36 -0.25
N ASP A 894 -58.42 -26.84 0.01
CA ASP A 894 -57.88 -27.24 1.32
C ASP A 894 -57.14 -26.11 2.06
N MET A 895 -57.02 -24.91 1.48
CA MET A 895 -56.23 -23.82 2.05
C MET A 895 -57.00 -22.49 2.10
N SER A 896 -57.29 -22.02 3.32
CA SER A 896 -58.03 -20.76 3.58
C SER A 896 -57.21 -19.48 3.32
N ARG A 897 -55.88 -19.57 3.21
CA ARG A 897 -54.98 -18.41 3.15
C ARG A 897 -54.40 -18.20 1.74
N PRO A 898 -54.35 -16.95 1.22
CA PRO A 898 -53.66 -16.68 -0.05
C PRO A 898 -52.16 -16.94 0.06
N ARG A 899 -51.53 -17.32 -1.05
CA ARG A 899 -50.11 -17.69 -1.09
C ARG A 899 -49.38 -16.97 -2.22
N LEU A 900 -48.21 -16.42 -1.90
CA LEU A 900 -47.31 -15.79 -2.87
C LEU A 900 -46.15 -16.72 -3.22
N ARG A 901 -45.83 -16.85 -4.51
CA ARG A 901 -44.55 -17.37 -5.00
C ARG A 901 -43.61 -16.21 -5.18
N ILE A 902 -42.45 -16.24 -4.51
CA ILE A 902 -41.41 -15.19 -4.60
C ILE A 902 -40.11 -15.86 -5.04
N VAL A 903 -39.49 -15.36 -6.11
CA VAL A 903 -38.19 -15.82 -6.62
C VAL A 903 -37.14 -14.74 -6.33
N VAL A 904 -36.00 -15.14 -5.78
CA VAL A 904 -34.89 -14.25 -5.42
C VAL A 904 -33.55 -14.90 -5.72
N HIS A 905 -32.61 -14.14 -6.31
CA HIS A 905 -31.32 -14.68 -6.72
C HIS A 905 -30.41 -15.06 -5.53
N GLU A 906 -30.38 -14.23 -4.48
CA GLU A 906 -29.50 -14.42 -3.29
C GLU A 906 -30.25 -14.29 -1.94
N GLY A 907 -31.59 -14.27 -1.96
CA GLY A 907 -32.38 -13.79 -0.82
C GLY A 907 -32.47 -14.73 0.41
N ARG A 908 -32.13 -14.23 1.60
CA ARG A 908 -32.31 -14.97 2.88
C ARG A 908 -33.79 -14.99 3.30
N ASN A 909 -34.13 -15.91 4.21
CA ASN A 909 -35.49 -16.00 4.78
C ASN A 909 -35.94 -14.71 5.50
N HIS A 910 -34.99 -13.87 5.93
CA HIS A 910 -35.24 -12.56 6.53
C HIS A 910 -35.67 -11.54 5.48
N GLU A 911 -34.91 -11.42 4.39
CA GLU A 911 -35.18 -10.44 3.33
C GLU A 911 -36.54 -10.64 2.66
N VAL A 912 -36.94 -11.90 2.44
CA VAL A 912 -38.28 -12.22 1.91
C VAL A 912 -39.40 -11.88 2.90
N ARG A 913 -39.13 -11.86 4.21
CA ARG A 913 -40.11 -11.39 5.21
C ARG A 913 -40.22 -9.88 5.19
N GLU A 914 -39.11 -9.17 5.13
CA GLU A 914 -39.10 -7.70 5.15
C GLU A 914 -39.66 -7.12 3.84
N LEU A 915 -39.39 -7.74 2.68
CA LEU A 915 -40.04 -7.40 1.40
C LEU A 915 -41.57 -7.43 1.47
N VAL A 916 -42.15 -8.47 2.07
CA VAL A 916 -43.61 -8.64 2.17
C VAL A 916 -44.19 -7.72 3.23
N LYS A 917 -43.50 -7.54 4.36
CA LYS A 917 -43.87 -6.63 5.45
C LYS A 917 -43.89 -5.18 4.99
N ASN A 918 -42.89 -4.74 4.22
CA ASN A 918 -42.82 -3.37 3.69
C ASN A 918 -43.90 -3.10 2.63
N ALA A 919 -44.43 -4.15 1.99
CA ALA A 919 -45.61 -4.07 1.13
C ALA A 919 -46.96 -4.09 1.89
N GLY A 920 -46.94 -4.02 3.24
CA GLY A 920 -48.12 -3.97 4.09
C GLY A 920 -48.79 -5.33 4.33
N LEU A 921 -48.06 -6.44 4.14
CA LEU A 921 -48.59 -7.80 4.31
C LEU A 921 -47.85 -8.57 5.42
N GLU A 922 -48.59 -9.37 6.20
CA GLU A 922 -48.01 -10.24 7.23
C GLU A 922 -47.91 -11.69 6.74
N ILE A 923 -46.77 -12.35 7.01
CA ILE A 923 -46.52 -13.74 6.62
C ILE A 923 -46.83 -14.70 7.78
N HIS A 924 -47.96 -15.42 7.67
CA HIS A 924 -48.31 -16.56 8.50
C HIS A 924 -47.24 -17.67 8.43
N SER A 925 -46.82 -18.06 7.23
CA SER A 925 -45.74 -19.06 7.07
C SER A 925 -44.92 -18.87 5.79
N LEU A 926 -43.60 -19.03 5.90
CA LEU A 926 -42.67 -18.94 4.77
C LEU A 926 -41.95 -20.28 4.57
N LYS A 927 -42.11 -20.91 3.41
CA LYS A 927 -41.42 -22.16 3.04
C LYS A 927 -40.58 -21.94 1.80
N ARG A 928 -39.27 -22.17 1.88
CA ARG A 928 -38.42 -22.31 0.70
C ARG A 928 -38.74 -23.65 0.02
N VAL A 929 -39.00 -23.63 -1.28
CA VAL A 929 -39.44 -24.82 -2.05
C VAL A 929 -38.47 -25.22 -3.17
N ARG A 930 -37.54 -24.35 -3.57
CA ARG A 930 -36.50 -24.67 -4.56
C ARG A 930 -35.19 -23.94 -4.27
N ILE A 931 -34.08 -24.58 -4.63
CA ILE A 931 -32.73 -24.02 -4.69
C ILE A 931 -32.16 -24.39 -6.07
N GLY A 932 -31.86 -23.42 -6.91
CA GLY A 932 -31.56 -23.63 -8.33
C GLY A 932 -32.71 -24.38 -9.04
N GLY A 933 -32.39 -25.48 -9.72
CA GLY A 933 -33.38 -26.41 -10.27
C GLY A 933 -33.91 -27.44 -9.25
N PHE A 934 -33.28 -27.61 -8.09
CA PHE A 934 -33.60 -28.66 -7.13
C PHE A 934 -34.79 -28.29 -6.23
N ARG A 935 -35.86 -29.07 -6.31
CA ARG A 935 -37.07 -28.91 -5.48
C ARG A 935 -36.84 -29.56 -4.11
N LEU A 936 -37.00 -28.78 -3.05
CA LEU A 936 -36.91 -29.30 -1.67
C LEU A 936 -38.11 -30.24 -1.40
N PRO A 937 -37.89 -31.45 -0.85
CA PRO A 937 -38.99 -32.34 -0.48
C PRO A 937 -39.91 -31.73 0.56
N SER A 938 -41.19 -32.10 0.52
CA SER A 938 -42.20 -31.61 1.46
C SER A 938 -41.98 -32.09 2.89
N ASP A 939 -41.38 -33.27 3.03
CA ASP A 939 -41.17 -34.10 4.24
C ASP A 939 -39.79 -33.92 4.90
N LEU A 940 -38.89 -33.11 4.31
CA LEU A 940 -37.59 -32.74 4.88
C LEU A 940 -37.78 -31.76 6.07
N GLY A 941 -38.28 -32.29 7.19
CA GLY A 941 -38.54 -31.56 8.43
C GLY A 941 -37.29 -31.04 9.12
N LEU A 942 -37.45 -30.14 10.09
CA LEU A 942 -36.34 -29.53 10.84
C LEU A 942 -35.44 -30.61 11.48
N GLY A 943 -34.12 -30.46 11.34
CA GLY A 943 -33.13 -31.44 11.80
C GLY A 943 -32.93 -32.65 10.88
N LYS A 944 -33.85 -32.92 9.94
CA LYS A 944 -33.72 -34.05 9.01
C LYS A 944 -32.79 -33.72 7.84
N HIS A 945 -32.17 -34.77 7.33
CA HIS A 945 -31.32 -34.75 6.15
C HIS A 945 -31.75 -35.79 5.11
N MET A 946 -31.34 -35.58 3.86
CA MET A 946 -31.46 -36.56 2.77
C MET A 946 -30.16 -36.61 1.96
N ALA A 947 -29.85 -37.75 1.36
CA ALA A 947 -28.78 -37.84 0.36
C ALA A 947 -29.25 -37.30 -0.99
N LEU A 948 -28.43 -36.45 -1.60
CA LEU A 948 -28.64 -35.91 -2.95
C LEU A 948 -28.12 -36.90 -3.98
N LYS A 949 -28.96 -37.25 -4.95
CA LYS A 949 -28.60 -38.09 -6.10
C LYS A 949 -27.90 -37.24 -7.17
N GLN A 950 -27.25 -37.88 -8.14
CA GLN A 950 -26.55 -37.18 -9.22
C GLN A 950 -27.46 -36.24 -10.04
N GLY A 951 -28.75 -36.58 -10.17
CA GLY A 951 -29.76 -35.69 -10.77
C GLY A 951 -30.04 -34.42 -9.94
N ASP A 952 -30.08 -34.54 -8.62
CA ASP A 952 -30.30 -33.41 -7.71
C ASP A 952 -29.11 -32.44 -7.73
N LEU A 953 -27.89 -33.00 -7.74
CA LEU A 953 -26.63 -32.24 -7.91
C LEU A 953 -26.60 -31.51 -9.25
N SER A 954 -26.99 -32.19 -10.33
CA SER A 954 -27.11 -31.59 -11.66
C SER A 954 -28.13 -30.44 -11.68
N ALA A 955 -29.24 -30.57 -10.93
CA ALA A 955 -30.24 -29.52 -10.77
C ALA A 955 -29.77 -28.35 -9.90
N LEU A 956 -28.86 -28.59 -8.95
CA LEU A 956 -28.12 -27.56 -8.21
C LEU A 956 -26.97 -26.93 -9.02
N GLY A 957 -26.77 -27.33 -10.27
CA GLY A 957 -25.74 -26.79 -11.17
C GLY A 957 -24.36 -27.48 -11.06
N TRP A 958 -24.25 -28.55 -10.28
CA TRP A 958 -23.01 -29.32 -10.14
C TRP A 958 -22.81 -30.22 -11.36
N LYS A 959 -21.62 -30.17 -11.96
CA LYS A 959 -21.13 -31.20 -12.87
C LYS A 959 -20.27 -32.17 -12.06
N SER A 960 -20.43 -33.47 -12.30
CA SER A 960 -19.55 -34.54 -11.81
C SER A 960 -18.12 -34.32 -12.27
#